data_AF-A0A2D8LY16-F1
#
_entry.id   AF-A0A2D8LY16-F1
#
_cell.length_a   1.000
_cell.length_b   1.000
_cell.length_c   1.000
_cell.angle_alpha   90.00
_cell.angle_beta   90.00
_cell.angle_gamma   90.00
#
_symmetry.space_group_name_H-M   'P 1'
#
loop_
_entity.id
_entity.type
_entity.pdbx_description
1 polymer ?
#
loop_
_entity_poly.entity_id
_entity_poly.type
_entity_poly.pdbx_seq_one_letter_code
_entity_poly.pdbx_strand_id
1 'polypeptide(L)'
;MDVDAIQTACISSVIKNMSDEKAEEIEDTPEKQEKKSKKPQSLWFKDVIEIFPQEPLSYLDRGPAKAFAARGKKSESLYVLVCFDKGLVPRIEDTSKFTGLQSPYIGLLKASGTLFWPDHGAEVYIFVYENIYNARLLKNGSSLAMGLKDEIVKTVIFPSILSVLEDVRYYDFVHGSICAENLYFLSGSTSSEAVTSSDKIGVGECLALPFGYAQHPTYLTAERCLSHPAGAGTGMASDDMYALGATLAVLMRKYDPLEGLSRKEIAQAKLELGSFTALIGKNRIMGSLLELMRGLLNDDPYQRWDIEDLITWRDGQRVGVKQPGVKRYKAKRPITLVDKKYLRPEILATDMPENITASEALIENGELLQWMERAIGDKPFIHEVQKAIEAGSVIHNASSKTIKVALVGGALGNAMPLMTQETAFLSEGFGKLMVHDYIHGQDMSFHIDVINSQVLMHWIDNYTIGGLDYGGLATKLGNCYNSLKQQGLGYGFERCYYILAGDAPCLSEAYKNYYIRSPEDFFWALDDLCLKGNVPRYPVDRHIAAFISVRDRQMIDAYLIDLNSADEKIKNLALLKTLATLQFRSKLPAAKGLSAWVADTLGQSLVKSFHDRDRRKEILGKLQKLKTSGNMVKVAELFDNNAALKKDYREYLGALQNYQSLERELEFTEKIVAKPGKHGAGGGRQIAALLSALIGGLIIAGTLVTSLG
;
A
#
# COMPACT_ATOMS: atom_id res chain seq x y z
N MET A 1 -10.29 -10.28 62.64
CA MET A 1 -11.64 -9.90 62.19
C MET A 1 -11.45 -9.24 60.84
N ASP A 2 -11.44 -10.10 59.84
CA ASP A 2 -11.13 -9.83 58.44
C ASP A 2 -12.31 -9.24 57.69
N VAL A 3 -12.00 -8.34 56.76
CA VAL A 3 -12.94 -7.74 55.80
C VAL A 3 -13.12 -8.62 54.56
N ASP A 4 -12.46 -9.79 54.50
CA ASP A 4 -12.56 -10.76 53.39
C ASP A 4 -13.75 -11.75 53.50
N ALA A 5 -14.59 -11.66 54.53
CA ALA A 5 -15.67 -12.63 54.75
C ALA A 5 -17.04 -12.28 54.13
N ILE A 6 -17.19 -11.12 53.48
CA ILE A 6 -18.52 -10.66 52.99
C ILE A 6 -18.63 -10.63 51.46
N GLN A 7 -17.52 -10.75 50.71
CA GLN A 7 -17.57 -10.72 49.24
C GLN A 7 -17.65 -12.11 48.58
N THR A 8 -17.43 -13.20 49.32
CA THR A 8 -17.49 -14.59 48.80
C THR A 8 -18.89 -15.22 48.89
N ALA A 9 -19.86 -14.57 49.55
CA ALA A 9 -21.19 -15.14 49.77
C ALA A 9 -22.20 -14.88 48.63
N CYS A 10 -21.95 -13.95 47.71
CA CYS A 10 -22.87 -13.64 46.59
C CYS A 10 -22.58 -14.41 45.28
N ILE A 11 -21.47 -15.16 45.20
CA ILE A 11 -21.09 -15.89 43.98
C ILE A 11 -21.37 -17.40 44.10
N SER A 12 -21.64 -17.90 45.32
CA SER A 12 -21.94 -19.32 45.58
C SER A 12 -23.42 -19.71 45.40
N SER A 13 -24.35 -18.77 45.24
CA SER A 13 -25.80 -19.06 45.13
C SER A 13 -26.32 -19.17 43.70
N VAL A 14 -25.50 -18.86 42.69
CA VAL A 14 -25.92 -18.87 41.27
C VAL A 14 -25.40 -20.11 40.51
N ILE A 15 -24.41 -20.83 41.04
CA ILE A 15 -23.75 -21.94 40.34
C ILE A 15 -24.26 -23.33 40.79
N LYS A 16 -25.20 -23.41 41.76
CA LYS A 16 -25.61 -24.70 42.37
C LYS A 16 -27.04 -25.17 42.09
N ASN A 17 -27.74 -24.60 41.10
CA ASN A 17 -29.14 -24.93 40.80
C ASN A 17 -29.39 -25.41 39.35
N MET A 18 -28.40 -26.01 38.67
CA MET A 18 -28.64 -26.56 37.32
C MET A 18 -27.93 -27.90 37.09
N SER A 19 -28.11 -28.85 38.00
CA SER A 19 -27.85 -30.26 37.73
C SER A 19 -28.91 -31.13 38.41
N ASP A 20 -29.56 -31.94 37.59
CA ASP A 20 -30.49 -33.04 37.92
C ASP A 20 -31.99 -32.70 37.92
N GLU A 21 -32.63 -32.84 36.76
CA GLU A 21 -33.88 -33.60 36.66
C GLU A 21 -34.06 -34.16 35.23
N LYS A 22 -34.34 -35.46 35.15
CA LYS A 22 -34.53 -36.24 33.91
C LYS A 22 -36.01 -36.28 33.50
N ALA A 23 -36.21 -36.11 32.19
CA ALA A 23 -37.17 -36.80 31.31
C ALA A 23 -38.68 -36.65 31.56
N GLU A 24 -39.36 -35.93 30.66
CA GLU A 24 -40.61 -36.38 30.03
C GLU A 24 -40.78 -35.71 28.65
N GLU A 25 -41.27 -36.50 27.70
CA GLU A 25 -41.36 -36.21 26.25
C GLU A 25 -42.40 -35.14 25.93
N ILE A 26 -42.02 -34.16 25.08
CA ILE A 26 -42.97 -33.36 24.30
C ILE A 26 -42.42 -33.32 22.86
N GLU A 27 -43.17 -33.94 21.95
CA GLU A 27 -42.96 -33.89 20.51
C GLU A 27 -42.90 -32.43 20.03
N ASP A 28 -41.76 -32.03 19.46
CA ASP A 28 -41.64 -30.76 18.74
C ASP A 28 -41.14 -31.03 17.31
N THR A 29 -42.05 -30.78 16.38
CA THR A 29 -41.91 -30.86 14.92
C THR A 29 -40.68 -30.11 14.39
N PRO A 30 -39.90 -30.66 13.44
CA PRO A 30 -38.71 -30.00 12.93
C PRO A 30 -39.08 -29.09 11.75
N GLU A 31 -39.34 -27.80 12.00
CA GLU A 31 -39.39 -26.82 10.91
C GLU A 31 -38.83 -25.45 11.31
N LYS A 32 -37.55 -25.41 11.65
CA LYS A 32 -36.72 -24.22 11.45
C LYS A 32 -35.44 -24.62 10.72
N GLN A 33 -35.51 -24.51 9.40
CA GLN A 33 -34.33 -24.50 8.54
C GLN A 33 -33.36 -23.40 9.02
N GLU A 34 -32.30 -23.82 9.71
CA GLU A 34 -31.06 -23.05 9.74
C GLU A 34 -30.65 -22.78 8.29
N LYS A 35 -30.76 -21.54 7.85
CA LYS A 35 -30.07 -21.07 6.65
C LYS A 35 -28.56 -21.07 6.95
N LYS A 36 -27.93 -22.25 6.94
CA LYS A 36 -26.51 -22.37 6.62
C LYS A 36 -26.33 -21.70 5.28
N SER A 37 -25.61 -20.58 5.23
CA SER A 37 -25.23 -19.98 3.95
C SER A 37 -24.53 -21.09 3.15
N LYS A 38 -25.11 -21.48 2.02
CA LYS A 38 -24.46 -22.41 1.10
C LYS A 38 -23.19 -21.71 0.64
N LYS A 39 -22.04 -22.13 1.16
CA LYS A 39 -20.74 -21.67 0.68
C LYS A 39 -20.73 -21.80 -0.85
N PRO A 40 -20.29 -20.78 -1.60
CA PRO A 40 -20.16 -20.93 -3.03
C PRO A 40 -19.20 -22.10 -3.30
N GLN A 41 -19.67 -23.08 -4.07
CA GLN A 41 -18.86 -24.26 -4.42
C GLN A 41 -17.65 -23.84 -5.26
N SER A 42 -17.82 -22.81 -6.09
CA SER A 42 -16.75 -22.18 -6.85
C SER A 42 -16.95 -20.68 -7.01
N LEU A 43 -15.85 -19.97 -7.26
CA LEU A 43 -15.82 -18.54 -7.60
C LEU A 43 -15.32 -18.40 -9.04
N TRP A 44 -15.92 -17.50 -9.81
CA TRP A 44 -15.49 -17.23 -11.17
C TRP A 44 -14.64 -15.97 -11.23
N PHE A 45 -13.46 -16.07 -11.86
CA PHE A 45 -12.57 -14.95 -12.12
C PHE A 45 -12.49 -14.66 -13.62
N LYS A 46 -12.78 -13.41 -13.99
CA LYS A 46 -12.84 -12.92 -15.38
C LYS A 46 -13.68 -13.81 -16.31
N ASP A 47 -14.70 -14.47 -15.78
CA ASP A 47 -15.61 -15.41 -16.48
C ASP A 47 -14.91 -16.57 -17.22
N VAL A 48 -13.65 -16.88 -16.88
CA VAL A 48 -12.85 -17.89 -17.60
C VAL A 48 -12.07 -18.83 -16.68
N ILE A 49 -11.88 -18.47 -15.41
CA ILE A 49 -11.18 -19.28 -14.43
C ILE A 49 -12.17 -19.59 -13.29
N GLU A 50 -12.34 -20.86 -13.01
CA GLU A 50 -13.11 -21.35 -11.87
C GLU A 50 -12.16 -21.63 -10.70
N ILE A 51 -12.40 -21.00 -9.56
CA ILE A 51 -11.62 -21.13 -8.33
C ILE A 51 -12.42 -21.95 -7.32
N PHE A 52 -11.76 -22.84 -6.58
CA PHE A 52 -12.40 -23.71 -5.58
C PHE A 52 -11.91 -23.37 -4.16
N PRO A 53 -12.58 -22.45 -3.43
CA PRO A 53 -12.17 -22.05 -2.08
C PRO A 53 -12.15 -23.19 -1.05
N GLN A 54 -12.87 -24.28 -1.30
CA GLN A 54 -12.92 -25.45 -0.41
C GLN A 54 -11.81 -26.48 -0.69
N GLU A 55 -11.00 -26.26 -1.72
CA GLU A 55 -9.89 -27.15 -2.10
C GLU A 55 -8.53 -26.44 -1.88
N PRO A 56 -8.09 -26.29 -0.61
CA PRO A 56 -6.80 -25.67 -0.30
C PRO A 56 -5.64 -26.56 -0.74
N LEU A 57 -4.60 -25.94 -1.30
CA LEU A 57 -3.36 -26.59 -1.72
C LEU A 57 -2.23 -26.16 -0.77
N SER A 58 -2.31 -26.58 0.50
CA SER A 58 -1.40 -26.10 1.56
C SER A 58 0.09 -26.33 1.29
N TYR A 59 0.43 -27.31 0.45
CA TYR A 59 1.82 -27.53 0.03
C TYR A 59 2.35 -26.38 -0.84
N LEU A 60 1.50 -25.56 -1.46
CA LEU A 60 1.85 -24.37 -2.25
C LEU A 60 1.71 -23.05 -1.47
N ASP A 61 1.29 -23.10 -0.20
CA ASP A 61 1.22 -21.90 0.65
C ASP A 61 2.59 -21.20 0.75
N ARG A 62 2.59 -19.87 0.71
CA ARG A 62 3.81 -19.07 0.89
C ARG A 62 3.56 -18.05 1.99
N GLY A 63 4.11 -18.31 3.17
CA GLY A 63 3.89 -17.48 4.35
C GLY A 63 2.38 -17.25 4.61
N PRO A 64 1.93 -15.99 4.67
CA PRO A 64 0.51 -15.66 4.86
C PRO A 64 -0.34 -15.79 3.57
N ALA A 65 0.28 -15.89 2.38
CA ALA A 65 -0.45 -16.13 1.14
C ALA A 65 -0.87 -17.61 1.04
N LYS A 66 -2.15 -17.84 0.73
CA LYS A 66 -2.76 -19.19 0.75
C LYS A 66 -3.13 -19.66 -0.64
N ALA A 67 -2.86 -20.92 -0.92
CA ALA A 67 -3.09 -21.52 -2.23
C ALA A 67 -4.39 -22.35 -2.27
N PHE A 68 -5.14 -22.24 -3.37
CA PHE A 68 -6.36 -23.01 -3.62
C PHE A 68 -6.38 -23.53 -5.05
N ALA A 69 -7.08 -24.64 -5.28
CA ALA A 69 -7.24 -25.20 -6.61
C ALA A 69 -8.05 -24.26 -7.54
N ALA A 70 -7.68 -24.23 -8.81
CA ALA A 70 -8.40 -23.52 -9.85
C ALA A 70 -8.39 -24.31 -11.17
N ARG A 71 -9.35 -24.02 -12.06
CA ARG A 71 -9.43 -24.59 -13.40
C ARG A 71 -9.58 -23.51 -14.44
N GLY A 72 -8.77 -23.60 -15.50
CA GLY A 72 -8.87 -22.74 -16.67
C GLY A 72 -9.85 -23.28 -17.71
N LYS A 73 -9.82 -22.67 -18.90
CA LYS A 73 -10.53 -23.20 -20.08
C LYS A 73 -9.98 -24.59 -20.42
N LYS A 74 -10.82 -25.44 -21.02
CA LYS A 74 -10.45 -26.83 -21.42
C LYS A 74 -9.89 -27.68 -20.27
N SER A 75 -10.27 -27.39 -19.03
CA SER A 75 -9.81 -28.11 -17.83
C SER A 75 -8.30 -28.01 -17.58
N GLU A 76 -7.65 -26.91 -17.98
CA GLU A 76 -6.28 -26.60 -17.57
C GLU A 76 -6.16 -26.61 -16.04
N SER A 77 -5.15 -27.32 -15.52
CA SER A 77 -4.87 -27.42 -14.08
C SER A 77 -4.18 -26.14 -13.61
N LEU A 78 -4.86 -25.36 -12.78
CA LEU A 78 -4.37 -24.08 -12.26
C LEU A 78 -4.38 -24.11 -10.72
N TYR A 79 -3.67 -23.16 -10.12
CA TYR A 79 -3.88 -22.82 -8.72
C TYR A 79 -3.91 -21.31 -8.56
N VAL A 80 -4.58 -20.86 -7.50
CA VAL A 80 -4.64 -19.44 -7.14
C VAL A 80 -3.95 -19.23 -5.80
N LEU A 81 -3.14 -18.18 -5.72
CA LEU A 81 -2.63 -17.64 -4.46
C LEU A 81 -3.42 -16.40 -4.08
N VAL A 82 -3.91 -16.41 -2.85
CA VAL A 82 -4.75 -15.35 -2.29
C VAL A 82 -3.94 -14.54 -1.28
N CYS A 83 -3.84 -13.24 -1.53
CA CYS A 83 -3.14 -12.27 -0.69
C CYS A 83 -4.14 -11.62 0.28
N PHE A 84 -4.32 -12.23 1.45
CA PHE A 84 -5.27 -11.72 2.46
C PHE A 84 -4.79 -10.47 3.18
N ASP A 85 -3.48 -10.35 3.38
CA ASP A 85 -2.89 -9.23 4.10
C ASP A 85 -2.50 -8.10 3.13
N LYS A 86 -3.25 -7.00 3.18
CA LYS A 86 -2.98 -5.79 2.37
C LYS A 86 -1.68 -5.09 2.77
N GLY A 87 -1.21 -5.30 4.00
CA GLY A 87 0.02 -4.72 4.55
C GLY A 87 1.28 -5.25 3.87
N LEU A 88 1.18 -6.39 3.19
CA LEU A 88 2.31 -7.03 2.55
C LEU A 88 2.54 -6.58 1.12
N VAL A 89 1.63 -5.82 0.50
CA VAL A 89 1.89 -5.14 -0.78
C VAL A 89 2.55 -6.09 -1.82
N PRO A 90 1.79 -7.04 -2.39
CA PRO A 90 2.32 -8.00 -3.36
C PRO A 90 2.98 -7.29 -4.56
N ARG A 91 3.89 -7.97 -5.26
CA ARG A 91 4.71 -7.39 -6.34
C ARG A 91 3.93 -7.28 -7.66
N ILE A 92 2.91 -6.43 -7.68
CA ILE A 92 1.96 -6.32 -8.80
C ILE A 92 2.65 -5.71 -10.03
N GLU A 93 3.46 -4.67 -9.88
CA GLU A 93 4.22 -4.02 -10.95
C GLU A 93 5.13 -5.00 -11.72
N ASP A 94 5.63 -6.03 -11.04
CA ASP A 94 6.49 -7.08 -11.61
C ASP A 94 5.72 -8.16 -12.40
N THR A 95 4.38 -8.16 -12.37
CA THR A 95 3.54 -9.13 -13.09
C THR A 95 3.90 -9.19 -14.58
N SER A 96 4.14 -8.03 -15.21
CA SER A 96 4.45 -7.95 -16.64
C SER A 96 5.79 -8.61 -16.99
N LYS A 97 6.81 -8.44 -16.14
CA LYS A 97 8.11 -9.11 -16.27
C LYS A 97 7.96 -10.62 -16.07
N PHE A 98 7.23 -11.05 -15.04
CA PHE A 98 7.02 -12.46 -14.74
C PHE A 98 6.28 -13.20 -15.86
N THR A 99 5.31 -12.57 -16.52
CA THR A 99 4.60 -13.20 -17.66
C THR A 99 5.50 -13.46 -18.87
N GLY A 100 6.69 -12.85 -18.92
CA GLY A 100 7.68 -13.12 -19.96
C GLY A 100 8.42 -14.45 -19.80
N LEU A 101 8.53 -14.98 -18.57
CA LEU A 101 9.30 -16.19 -18.27
C LEU A 101 8.81 -17.38 -19.12
N GLN A 102 9.74 -18.23 -19.57
CA GLN A 102 9.48 -19.38 -20.46
C GLN A 102 10.00 -20.71 -19.89
N SER A 103 10.73 -20.68 -18.77
CA SER A 103 11.33 -21.86 -18.17
C SER A 103 10.27 -22.91 -17.81
N PRO A 104 10.49 -24.19 -18.17
CA PRO A 104 9.56 -25.27 -17.83
C PRO A 104 9.59 -25.64 -16.33
N TYR A 105 10.47 -25.00 -15.55
CA TYR A 105 10.68 -25.27 -14.14
C TYR A 105 9.95 -24.26 -13.24
N ILE A 106 9.12 -23.36 -13.78
CA ILE A 106 8.30 -22.43 -12.99
C ILE A 106 6.88 -22.36 -13.57
N GLY A 107 5.87 -22.36 -12.69
CA GLY A 107 4.47 -22.24 -13.10
C GLY A 107 4.20 -20.85 -13.66
N LEU A 108 3.75 -20.78 -14.91
CA LEU A 108 3.51 -19.50 -15.58
C LEU A 108 2.27 -18.80 -15.01
N LEU A 109 2.34 -17.46 -14.92
CA LEU A 109 1.21 -16.66 -14.48
C LEU A 109 0.17 -16.55 -15.60
N LYS A 110 -1.05 -17.01 -15.33
CA LYS A 110 -2.18 -16.95 -16.27
C LYS A 110 -3.03 -15.71 -16.10
N ALA A 111 -3.24 -15.28 -14.86
CA ALA A 111 -4.02 -14.08 -14.58
C ALA A 111 -3.71 -13.54 -13.18
N SER A 112 -3.94 -12.25 -13.00
CA SER A 112 -3.97 -11.61 -11.68
C SER A 112 -5.03 -10.51 -11.64
N GLY A 113 -5.45 -10.13 -10.43
CA GLY A 113 -6.44 -9.08 -10.22
C GLY A 113 -7.11 -9.18 -8.85
N THR A 114 -8.19 -8.42 -8.69
CA THR A 114 -8.97 -8.37 -7.46
C THR A 114 -10.19 -9.29 -7.56
N LEU A 115 -10.57 -9.90 -6.45
CA LEU A 115 -11.75 -10.75 -6.34
C LEU A 115 -12.33 -10.62 -4.93
N PHE A 116 -13.66 -10.58 -4.80
CA PHE A 116 -14.31 -10.68 -3.49
C PHE A 116 -14.14 -12.10 -2.93
N TRP A 117 -13.52 -12.23 -1.75
CA TRP A 117 -13.36 -13.53 -1.09
C TRP A 117 -14.41 -13.70 0.02
N PRO A 118 -15.39 -14.61 -0.11
CA PRO A 118 -16.54 -14.69 0.80
C PRO A 118 -16.17 -14.89 2.26
N ASP A 119 -15.24 -15.80 2.56
CA ASP A 119 -14.84 -16.12 3.94
C ASP A 119 -14.04 -14.98 4.61
N HIS A 120 -13.46 -14.09 3.80
CA HIS A 120 -12.75 -12.90 4.27
C HIS A 120 -13.68 -11.68 4.38
N GLY A 121 -14.82 -11.69 3.66
CA GLY A 121 -15.79 -10.60 3.65
C GLY A 121 -15.32 -9.33 2.93
N ALA A 122 -14.22 -9.41 2.18
CA ALA A 122 -13.62 -8.28 1.48
C ALA A 122 -12.95 -8.72 0.16
N GLU A 123 -12.67 -7.75 -0.69
CA GLU A 123 -11.83 -7.95 -1.87
C GLU A 123 -10.37 -8.19 -1.48
N VAL A 124 -9.79 -9.17 -2.15
CA VAL A 124 -8.39 -9.58 -2.01
C VAL A 124 -7.71 -9.52 -3.37
N TYR A 125 -6.38 -9.44 -3.35
CA TYR A 125 -5.59 -9.61 -4.57
C TYR A 125 -5.26 -11.08 -4.78
N ILE A 126 -5.36 -11.55 -6.02
CA ILE A 126 -5.06 -12.93 -6.39
C ILE A 126 -4.08 -13.02 -7.55
N PHE A 127 -3.28 -14.08 -7.52
CA PHE A 127 -2.44 -14.52 -8.64
C PHE A 127 -2.84 -15.95 -9.02
N VAL A 128 -3.06 -16.20 -10.31
CA VAL A 128 -3.45 -17.51 -10.85
C VAL A 128 -2.33 -18.03 -11.74
N TYR A 129 -1.81 -19.20 -11.40
CA TYR A 129 -0.68 -19.85 -12.05
C TYR A 129 -1.08 -21.20 -12.66
N GLU A 130 -0.29 -21.66 -13.63
CA GLU A 130 -0.29 -23.06 -14.04
C GLU A 130 0.11 -23.95 -12.86
N ASN A 131 -0.66 -25.00 -12.59
CA ASN A 131 -0.29 -25.99 -11.59
C ASN A 131 0.54 -27.12 -12.21
N ILE A 132 1.85 -26.89 -12.24
CA ILE A 132 2.84 -27.89 -12.67
C ILE A 132 3.42 -28.69 -11.48
N TYR A 133 2.95 -28.45 -10.26
CA TYR A 133 3.56 -28.92 -9.03
C TYR A 133 2.76 -30.05 -8.37
N ASN A 134 3.47 -31.07 -7.90
CA ASN A 134 2.89 -32.21 -7.19
C ASN A 134 3.07 -32.09 -5.66
N ALA A 135 4.33 -31.99 -5.21
CA ALA A 135 4.66 -31.96 -3.78
C ALA A 135 5.86 -31.04 -3.53
N ARG A 136 5.94 -30.47 -2.33
CA ARG A 136 7.09 -29.64 -1.92
C ARG A 136 8.31 -30.52 -1.65
N LEU A 137 9.48 -30.05 -2.08
CA LEU A 137 10.76 -30.73 -1.88
C LEU A 137 11.15 -30.79 -0.39
N LEU A 138 11.11 -29.64 0.29
CA LEU A 138 11.34 -29.54 1.72
C LEU A 138 10.07 -29.06 2.43
N LYS A 139 9.47 -29.90 3.26
CA LYS A 139 8.23 -29.57 3.99
C LYS A 139 8.48 -28.41 4.96
N ASN A 140 7.54 -27.48 5.05
CA ASN A 140 7.60 -26.36 5.98
C ASN A 140 7.82 -26.85 7.42
N GLY A 141 8.70 -26.17 8.16
CA GLY A 141 9.03 -26.51 9.55
C GLY A 141 9.97 -27.72 9.71
N SER A 142 10.44 -28.32 8.61
CA SER A 142 11.50 -29.33 8.68
C SER A 142 12.85 -28.69 8.98
N SER A 143 13.79 -29.48 9.50
CA SER A 143 15.19 -29.04 9.60
C SER A 143 15.73 -28.64 8.23
N LEU A 144 16.46 -27.53 8.15
CA LEU A 144 17.03 -27.01 6.90
C LEU A 144 18.32 -27.75 6.54
N ALA A 145 18.26 -29.08 6.48
CA ALA A 145 19.36 -29.97 6.13
C ALA A 145 18.80 -31.26 5.52
N MET A 146 19.00 -31.47 4.22
CA MET A 146 18.45 -32.63 3.51
C MET A 146 19.45 -33.77 3.28
N GLY A 147 20.76 -33.50 3.31
CA GLY A 147 21.79 -34.51 3.12
C GLY A 147 21.76 -35.20 1.75
N LEU A 148 21.27 -34.52 0.70
CA LEU A 148 21.21 -35.05 -0.66
C LEU A 148 22.61 -35.30 -1.22
N LYS A 149 22.73 -36.31 -2.09
CA LYS A 149 23.99 -36.63 -2.77
C LYS A 149 24.35 -35.52 -3.77
N ASP A 150 25.64 -35.19 -3.83
CA ASP A 150 26.21 -34.21 -4.76
C ASP A 150 25.76 -34.40 -6.21
N GLU A 151 25.70 -35.66 -6.67
CA GLU A 151 25.26 -36.00 -8.03
C GLU A 151 23.82 -35.57 -8.30
N ILE A 152 22.90 -35.79 -7.36
CA ILE A 152 21.48 -35.40 -7.49
C ILE A 152 21.35 -33.88 -7.53
N VAL A 153 22.04 -33.19 -6.63
CA VAL A 153 22.02 -31.72 -6.58
C VAL A 153 22.56 -31.14 -7.88
N LYS A 154 23.66 -31.68 -8.40
CA LYS A 154 24.32 -31.19 -9.63
C LYS A 154 23.54 -31.49 -10.91
N THR A 155 22.91 -32.65 -11.02
CA THR A 155 22.29 -33.12 -12.28
C THR A 155 20.80 -32.86 -12.37
N VAL A 156 20.10 -32.76 -11.22
CA VAL A 156 18.64 -32.60 -11.18
C VAL A 156 18.26 -31.20 -10.72
N ILE A 157 18.73 -30.78 -9.55
CA ILE A 157 18.19 -29.58 -8.88
C ILE A 157 18.83 -28.28 -9.40
N PHE A 158 20.16 -28.23 -9.45
CA PHE A 158 20.89 -27.03 -9.87
C PHE A 158 20.53 -26.58 -11.29
N PRO A 159 20.45 -27.46 -12.32
CA PRO A 159 20.07 -27.05 -13.67
C PRO A 159 18.67 -26.44 -13.76
N SER A 160 17.72 -26.95 -12.98
CA SER A 160 16.35 -26.42 -12.93
C SER A 160 16.32 -24.99 -12.38
N ILE A 161 17.02 -24.74 -11.27
CA ILE A 161 17.08 -23.39 -10.69
C ILE A 161 17.85 -22.44 -11.62
N LEU A 162 18.95 -22.91 -12.22
CA LEU A 162 19.73 -22.11 -13.16
C LEU A 162 18.89 -21.68 -14.37
N SER A 163 18.09 -22.59 -14.95
CA SER A 163 17.19 -22.24 -16.06
C SER A 163 16.18 -21.14 -15.68
N VAL A 164 15.65 -21.16 -14.46
CA VAL A 164 14.76 -20.08 -13.97
C VAL A 164 15.54 -18.79 -13.81
N LEU A 165 16.76 -18.84 -13.26
CA LEU A 165 17.60 -17.66 -13.05
C LEU A 165 18.08 -17.00 -14.35
N GLU A 166 18.36 -17.79 -15.39
CA GLU A 166 18.68 -17.30 -16.75
C GLU A 166 17.49 -16.48 -17.32
N ASP A 167 16.27 -17.00 -17.21
CA ASP A 167 15.06 -16.29 -17.64
C ASP A 167 14.80 -15.03 -16.80
N VAL A 168 14.88 -15.16 -15.47
CA VAL A 168 14.70 -14.04 -14.53
C VAL A 168 15.68 -12.91 -14.85
N ARG A 169 16.94 -13.24 -15.15
CA ARG A 169 17.92 -12.26 -15.60
C ARG A 169 17.53 -11.61 -16.92
N TYR A 170 17.14 -12.40 -17.92
CA TYR A 170 16.80 -11.92 -19.26
C TYR A 170 15.67 -10.87 -19.22
N TYR A 171 14.69 -11.05 -18.34
CA TYR A 171 13.57 -10.12 -18.16
C TYR A 171 13.81 -9.00 -17.13
N ASP A 172 15.06 -8.79 -16.71
CA ASP A 172 15.45 -7.79 -15.69
C ASP A 172 14.57 -7.88 -14.44
N PHE A 173 14.41 -9.11 -13.95
CA PHE A 173 13.61 -9.46 -12.80
C PHE A 173 14.49 -10.01 -11.68
N VAL A 174 13.98 -9.97 -10.45
CA VAL A 174 14.61 -10.59 -9.28
C VAL A 174 13.57 -11.51 -8.66
N HIS A 175 13.88 -12.79 -8.53
CA HIS A 175 12.96 -13.78 -7.99
C HIS A 175 12.70 -13.52 -6.51
N GLY A 176 13.73 -13.46 -5.67
CA GLY A 176 13.59 -13.11 -4.26
C GLY A 176 12.85 -14.13 -3.41
N SER A 177 12.79 -15.38 -3.86
CA SER A 177 12.19 -16.52 -3.14
C SER A 177 12.84 -17.85 -3.52
N ILE A 178 14.14 -17.81 -3.85
CA ILE A 178 14.92 -19.03 -4.11
C ILE A 178 15.30 -19.66 -2.77
N CYS A 179 14.60 -20.73 -2.40
CA CYS A 179 14.92 -21.50 -1.19
C CYS A 179 14.46 -22.95 -1.35
N ALA A 180 15.03 -23.87 -0.56
CA ALA A 180 14.65 -25.30 -0.64
C ALA A 180 13.17 -25.53 -0.32
N GLU A 181 12.59 -24.70 0.55
CA GLU A 181 11.15 -24.73 0.85
C GLU A 181 10.29 -24.26 -0.33
N ASN A 182 10.83 -23.49 -1.28
CA ASN A 182 10.13 -23.06 -2.48
C ASN A 182 10.54 -23.87 -3.73
N LEU A 183 10.99 -25.12 -3.51
CA LEU A 183 11.22 -26.10 -4.57
C LEU A 183 10.17 -27.21 -4.48
N TYR A 184 9.79 -27.75 -5.64
CA TYR A 184 8.69 -28.68 -5.77
C TYR A 184 9.01 -29.78 -6.76
N PHE A 185 8.54 -30.99 -6.50
CA PHE A 185 8.45 -32.03 -7.52
C PHE A 185 7.44 -31.63 -8.58
N LEU A 186 7.82 -31.68 -9.85
CA LEU A 186 6.92 -31.41 -10.96
C LEU A 186 5.98 -32.59 -11.23
N SER A 187 4.82 -32.30 -11.82
CA SER A 187 3.85 -33.28 -12.29
C SER A 187 4.52 -34.31 -13.21
N GLY A 188 4.37 -35.60 -12.89
CA GLY A 188 5.04 -36.71 -13.57
C GLY A 188 6.33 -37.21 -12.92
N SER A 189 6.79 -36.59 -11.83
CA SER A 189 7.88 -37.14 -11.01
C SER A 189 7.46 -38.44 -10.33
N THR A 190 8.39 -39.39 -10.25
CA THR A 190 8.15 -40.77 -9.82
C THR A 190 8.00 -40.93 -8.32
N SER A 191 8.56 -40.00 -7.54
CA SER A 191 8.64 -40.06 -6.08
C SER A 191 8.36 -38.69 -5.48
N SER A 192 7.54 -38.63 -4.43
CA SER A 192 7.32 -37.43 -3.61
C SER A 192 8.03 -37.50 -2.25
N GLU A 193 8.82 -38.56 -2.01
CA GLU A 193 9.45 -38.84 -0.72
C GLU A 193 10.98 -38.73 -0.78
N ALA A 194 11.61 -39.13 -1.89
CA ALA A 194 13.05 -39.05 -2.08
C ALA A 194 13.40 -38.58 -3.50
N VAL A 195 14.35 -37.66 -3.63
CA VAL A 195 14.79 -37.18 -4.94
C VAL A 195 15.63 -38.25 -5.64
N THR A 196 15.23 -38.61 -6.85
CA THR A 196 15.91 -39.53 -7.75
C THR A 196 16.43 -38.79 -8.98
N SER A 197 17.29 -39.45 -9.76
CA SER A 197 17.84 -38.88 -11.00
C SER A 197 16.81 -38.68 -12.12
N SER A 198 15.64 -39.32 -12.02
CA SER A 198 14.54 -39.19 -12.99
C SER A 198 13.51 -38.12 -12.62
N ASP A 199 13.57 -37.58 -11.40
CA ASP A 199 12.63 -36.55 -10.97
C ASP A 199 12.94 -35.21 -11.64
N LYS A 200 11.93 -34.34 -11.74
CA LYS A 200 12.09 -32.96 -12.19
C LYS A 200 11.66 -32.02 -11.09
N ILE A 201 12.52 -31.06 -10.77
CA ILE A 201 12.28 -30.10 -9.70
C ILE A 201 11.95 -28.74 -10.31
N GLY A 202 10.88 -28.12 -9.83
CA GLY A 202 10.48 -26.77 -10.17
C GLY A 202 10.71 -25.79 -9.02
N VAL A 203 10.82 -24.52 -9.36
CA VAL A 203 10.86 -23.38 -8.45
C VAL A 203 9.44 -22.81 -8.35
N GLY A 204 9.00 -22.47 -7.14
CA GLY A 204 7.70 -21.84 -6.90
C GLY A 204 7.65 -20.36 -7.30
N GLU A 205 6.50 -19.74 -7.09
CA GLU A 205 6.31 -18.31 -7.38
C GLU A 205 7.01 -17.36 -6.40
N CYS A 206 6.93 -16.07 -6.70
CA CYS A 206 7.55 -15.00 -5.92
C CYS A 206 6.88 -13.61 -6.02
N LEU A 207 5.62 -13.55 -6.46
CA LEU A 207 4.89 -12.27 -6.61
C LEU A 207 3.94 -12.00 -5.45
N ALA A 208 3.45 -13.04 -4.75
CA ALA A 208 2.42 -12.91 -3.74
C ALA A 208 2.86 -12.13 -2.49
N LEU A 209 4.16 -11.94 -2.28
CA LEU A 209 4.75 -11.30 -1.10
C LEU A 209 5.91 -10.37 -1.50
N PRO A 210 6.35 -9.46 -0.61
CA PRO A 210 7.59 -8.72 -0.79
C PRO A 210 8.78 -9.65 -0.96
N PHE A 211 9.82 -9.12 -1.59
CA PHE A 211 11.11 -9.78 -1.72
C PHE A 211 11.55 -10.37 -0.37
N GLY A 212 11.88 -11.67 -0.35
CA GLY A 212 12.43 -12.34 0.82
C GLY A 212 11.50 -12.47 2.03
N TYR A 213 10.24 -11.99 1.97
CA TYR A 213 9.38 -11.90 3.16
C TYR A 213 9.16 -13.26 3.86
N ALA A 214 8.83 -14.29 3.07
CA ALA A 214 8.61 -15.65 3.55
C ALA A 214 9.89 -16.52 3.54
N GLN A 215 11.06 -15.94 3.28
CA GLN A 215 12.30 -16.71 3.32
C GLN A 215 12.82 -16.85 4.75
N HIS A 216 13.30 -18.05 5.09
CA HIS A 216 14.07 -18.24 6.30
C HIS A 216 15.35 -17.38 6.28
N PRO A 217 15.78 -16.79 7.41
CA PRO A 217 17.02 -16.02 7.57
C PRO A 217 18.28 -16.63 6.93
N THR A 218 18.35 -17.96 6.85
CA THR A 218 19.43 -18.72 6.18
C THR A 218 19.64 -18.28 4.74
N TYR A 219 18.56 -18.02 4.00
CA TYR A 219 18.59 -17.70 2.56
C TYR A 219 18.80 -16.21 2.26
N LEU A 220 18.79 -15.35 3.28
CA LEU A 220 18.97 -13.90 3.16
C LEU A 220 20.42 -13.50 3.46
N THR A 221 20.94 -12.48 2.80
CA THR A 221 22.22 -11.85 3.19
C THR A 221 22.13 -11.27 4.61
N ALA A 222 23.27 -10.94 5.25
CA ALA A 222 23.26 -10.53 6.66
C ALA A 222 22.44 -9.26 6.91
N GLU A 223 22.53 -8.27 6.02
CA GLU A 223 21.80 -7.01 6.04
C GLU A 223 20.28 -7.21 5.89
N ARG A 224 19.85 -8.08 4.97
CA ARG A 224 18.42 -8.42 4.81
C ARG A 224 17.92 -9.31 5.93
N CYS A 225 18.79 -10.14 6.50
CA CYS A 225 18.50 -10.94 7.67
C CYS A 225 18.24 -10.08 8.90
N LEU A 226 19.01 -8.99 9.10
CA LEU A 226 18.79 -8.04 10.19
C LEU A 226 17.54 -7.19 10.01
N SER A 227 17.09 -6.98 8.78
CA SER A 227 15.91 -6.19 8.48
C SER A 227 14.61 -6.92 8.84
N HIS A 228 13.59 -6.13 9.20
CA HIS A 228 12.21 -6.59 9.23
C HIS A 228 11.83 -7.15 7.84
N PRO A 229 11.12 -8.28 7.72
CA PRO A 229 10.78 -8.88 6.43
C PRO A 229 10.08 -7.93 5.46
N ALA A 230 9.20 -7.04 5.95
CA ALA A 230 8.54 -6.03 5.11
C ALA A 230 9.46 -4.84 4.75
N GLY A 231 10.52 -4.62 5.54
CA GLY A 231 11.53 -3.57 5.34
C GLY A 231 12.82 -4.08 4.68
N ALA A 232 12.84 -5.34 4.22
CA ALA A 232 14.02 -5.99 3.67
C ALA A 232 14.34 -5.56 2.23
N GLY A 233 13.60 -4.62 1.65
CA GLY A 233 13.91 -4.01 0.35
C GLY A 233 13.32 -4.71 -0.87
N THR A 234 13.79 -4.32 -2.07
CA THR A 234 13.32 -4.86 -3.35
C THR A 234 14.17 -6.02 -3.86
N GLY A 235 15.35 -6.25 -3.27
CA GLY A 235 16.28 -7.26 -3.75
C GLY A 235 17.07 -6.85 -4.99
N MET A 236 18.12 -7.61 -5.25
CA MET A 236 18.99 -7.50 -6.42
C MET A 236 19.28 -8.89 -6.98
N ALA A 237 19.76 -8.97 -8.23
CA ALA A 237 20.15 -10.24 -8.83
C ALA A 237 21.21 -10.98 -7.99
N SER A 238 22.13 -10.26 -7.32
CA SER A 238 23.13 -10.83 -6.42
C SER A 238 22.53 -11.48 -5.17
N ASP A 239 21.31 -11.09 -4.76
CA ASP A 239 20.62 -11.72 -3.63
C ASP A 239 20.06 -13.09 -4.03
N ASP A 240 19.56 -13.24 -5.26
CA ASP A 240 19.14 -14.55 -5.77
C ASP A 240 20.32 -15.51 -5.92
N MET A 241 21.50 -15.00 -6.30
CA MET A 241 22.74 -15.79 -6.32
C MET A 241 23.13 -16.27 -4.92
N TYR A 242 23.04 -15.39 -3.92
CA TYR A 242 23.26 -15.77 -2.53
C TYR A 242 22.26 -16.85 -2.08
N ALA A 243 20.97 -16.64 -2.37
CA ALA A 243 19.89 -17.53 -2.01
C ALA A 243 20.04 -18.91 -2.69
N LEU A 244 20.53 -18.96 -3.93
CA LEU A 244 20.93 -20.20 -4.60
C LEU A 244 22.05 -20.91 -3.83
N GLY A 245 23.13 -20.21 -3.46
CA GLY A 245 24.22 -20.78 -2.67
C GLY A 245 23.74 -21.36 -1.33
N ALA A 246 22.86 -20.64 -0.63
CA ALA A 246 22.25 -21.08 0.62
C ALA A 246 21.31 -22.28 0.41
N THR A 247 20.58 -22.31 -0.71
CA THR A 247 19.75 -23.45 -1.11
C THR A 247 20.60 -24.69 -1.32
N LEU A 248 21.68 -24.61 -2.08
CA LEU A 248 22.60 -25.74 -2.29
C LEU A 248 23.21 -26.23 -0.97
N ALA A 249 23.58 -25.31 -0.07
CA ALA A 249 24.07 -25.65 1.26
C ALA A 249 23.03 -26.47 2.07
N VAL A 250 21.77 -26.02 2.09
CA VAL A 250 20.67 -26.72 2.77
C VAL A 250 20.40 -28.10 2.18
N LEU A 251 20.42 -28.21 0.85
CA LEU A 251 20.19 -29.48 0.16
C LEU A 251 21.27 -30.51 0.46
N MET A 252 22.54 -30.09 0.57
CA MET A 252 23.68 -31.00 0.70
C MET A 252 24.06 -31.32 2.15
N ARG A 253 23.88 -30.38 3.08
CA ARG A 253 24.31 -30.57 4.48
C ARG A 253 23.42 -31.58 5.20
N LYS A 254 24.02 -32.33 6.12
CA LYS A 254 23.30 -33.34 6.95
C LYS A 254 22.78 -32.77 8.26
N TYR A 255 23.35 -31.66 8.70
CA TYR A 255 23.00 -30.98 9.95
C TYR A 255 22.93 -29.48 9.69
N ASP A 256 21.97 -28.81 10.33
CA ASP A 256 21.83 -27.36 10.28
C ASP A 256 22.68 -26.70 11.39
N PRO A 257 23.81 -26.04 11.07
CA PRO A 257 24.63 -25.33 12.06
C PRO A 257 23.93 -24.13 12.70
N LEU A 258 22.79 -23.67 12.15
CA LEU A 258 22.06 -22.49 12.62
C LEU A 258 20.73 -22.85 13.29
N GLU A 259 20.48 -24.14 13.51
CA GLU A 259 19.25 -24.61 14.15
C GLU A 259 19.07 -23.99 15.56
N GLY A 260 17.87 -23.49 15.84
CA GLY A 260 17.52 -22.87 17.11
C GLY A 260 18.02 -21.44 17.31
N LEU A 261 18.81 -20.89 16.38
CA LEU A 261 19.23 -19.48 16.43
C LEU A 261 18.12 -18.55 15.95
N SER A 262 17.99 -17.40 16.62
CA SER A 262 17.15 -16.30 16.18
C SER A 262 17.66 -15.67 14.89
N ARG A 263 16.80 -14.90 14.21
CA ARG A 263 17.14 -14.14 13.01
C ARG A 263 18.38 -13.24 13.22
N LYS A 264 18.46 -12.56 14.37
CA LYS A 264 19.61 -11.70 14.72
C LYS A 264 20.88 -12.53 14.94
N GLU A 265 20.79 -13.65 15.65
CA GLU A 265 21.95 -14.54 15.89
C GLU A 265 22.47 -15.16 14.59
N ILE A 266 21.58 -15.51 13.66
CA ILE A 266 21.95 -15.98 12.31
C ILE A 266 22.72 -14.90 11.55
N ALA A 267 22.26 -13.65 11.57
CA ALA A 267 22.97 -12.54 10.94
C ALA A 267 24.34 -12.31 11.59
N GLN A 268 24.42 -12.31 12.92
CA GLN A 268 25.68 -12.17 13.65
C GLN A 268 26.65 -13.31 13.32
N ALA A 269 26.18 -14.55 13.20
CA ALA A 269 27.01 -15.68 12.77
C ALA A 269 27.60 -15.47 11.36
N LYS A 270 26.80 -14.95 10.42
CA LYS A 270 27.24 -14.60 9.06
C LYS A 270 28.30 -13.49 9.07
N LEU A 271 28.13 -12.47 9.93
CA LEU A 271 29.09 -11.37 10.04
C LEU A 271 30.41 -11.79 10.71
N GLU A 272 30.33 -12.63 11.73
CA GLU A 272 31.48 -13.11 12.49
C GLU A 272 32.32 -14.12 11.66
N LEU A 273 31.67 -15.12 11.06
CA LEU A 273 32.34 -16.25 10.41
C LEU A 273 32.45 -16.12 8.89
N GLY A 274 31.65 -15.24 8.28
CA GLY A 274 31.35 -15.23 6.85
C GLY A 274 30.20 -16.18 6.50
N SER A 275 29.33 -15.81 5.56
CA SER A 275 28.13 -16.62 5.23
C SER A 275 28.47 -18.04 4.83
N PHE A 276 29.48 -18.25 3.98
CA PHE A 276 29.90 -19.60 3.60
C PHE A 276 30.19 -20.47 4.83
N THR A 277 31.03 -19.99 5.74
CA THR A 277 31.43 -20.75 6.94
C THR A 277 30.24 -20.95 7.89
N ALA A 278 29.41 -19.93 8.08
CA ALA A 278 28.24 -19.98 8.94
C ALA A 278 27.20 -21.01 8.45
N LEU A 279 26.94 -21.07 7.14
CA LEU A 279 25.94 -21.95 6.55
C LEU A 279 26.42 -23.39 6.40
N ILE A 280 27.70 -23.61 6.07
CA ILE A 280 28.26 -24.95 5.90
C ILE A 280 28.62 -25.59 7.25
N GLY A 281 29.13 -24.79 8.19
CA GLY A 281 29.62 -25.27 9.47
C GLY A 281 30.73 -26.31 9.32
N LYS A 282 30.57 -27.47 9.97
CA LYS A 282 31.54 -28.58 9.93
C LYS A 282 31.31 -29.57 8.78
N ASN A 283 30.32 -29.34 7.92
CA ASN A 283 30.02 -30.24 6.80
C ASN A 283 31.13 -30.18 5.75
N ARG A 284 31.50 -31.34 5.19
CA ARG A 284 32.50 -31.41 4.10
C ARG A 284 31.78 -31.33 2.76
N ILE A 285 32.05 -30.28 1.99
CA ILE A 285 31.77 -30.24 0.55
C ILE A 285 33.08 -30.33 -0.19
N MET A 286 33.10 -31.14 -1.26
CA MET A 286 34.29 -31.39 -2.07
C MET A 286 34.07 -31.01 -3.53
N GLY A 287 35.18 -30.87 -4.27
CA GLY A 287 35.17 -30.70 -5.72
C GLY A 287 34.54 -29.39 -6.20
N SER A 288 33.90 -29.45 -7.37
CA SER A 288 33.39 -28.27 -8.08
C SER A 288 32.28 -27.54 -7.31
N LEU A 289 31.46 -28.24 -6.53
CA LEU A 289 30.38 -27.63 -5.74
C LEU A 289 30.90 -26.75 -4.59
N LEU A 290 32.10 -27.06 -4.07
CA LEU A 290 32.75 -26.21 -3.07
C LEU A 290 33.14 -24.84 -3.66
N GLU A 291 33.68 -24.84 -4.88
CA GLU A 291 34.05 -23.62 -5.59
C GLU A 291 32.81 -22.77 -5.89
N LEU A 292 31.77 -23.40 -6.46
CA LEU A 292 30.48 -22.79 -6.71
C LEU A 292 29.90 -22.11 -5.46
N MET A 293 29.82 -22.83 -4.33
CA MET A 293 29.26 -22.26 -3.10
C MET A 293 30.12 -21.15 -2.51
N ARG A 294 31.45 -21.19 -2.65
CA ARG A 294 32.31 -20.08 -2.22
C ARG A 294 32.08 -18.82 -3.06
N GLY A 295 31.83 -18.97 -4.36
CA GLY A 295 31.47 -17.87 -5.24
C GLY A 295 30.11 -17.27 -4.90
N LEU A 296 29.10 -18.11 -4.68
CA LEU A 296 27.72 -17.67 -4.40
C LEU A 296 27.51 -17.12 -2.99
N LEU A 297 28.18 -17.69 -1.98
CA LEU A 297 28.06 -17.27 -0.57
C LEU A 297 29.12 -16.23 -0.16
N ASN A 298 29.66 -15.50 -1.12
CA ASN A 298 30.48 -14.34 -0.82
C ASN A 298 29.60 -13.21 -0.27
N ASP A 299 29.97 -12.68 0.88
CA ASP A 299 29.20 -11.63 1.54
C ASP A 299 29.31 -10.28 0.84
N ASP A 300 30.41 -10.04 0.11
CA ASP A 300 30.52 -8.85 -0.73
C ASP A 300 29.77 -9.07 -2.05
N PRO A 301 28.70 -8.30 -2.35
CA PRO A 301 27.92 -8.46 -3.58
C PRO A 301 28.74 -8.24 -4.85
N TYR A 302 29.82 -7.45 -4.82
CA TYR A 302 30.70 -7.25 -5.99
C TYR A 302 31.62 -8.44 -6.25
N GLN A 303 31.90 -9.24 -5.21
CA GLN A 303 32.71 -10.45 -5.30
C GLN A 303 31.87 -11.71 -5.51
N ARG A 304 30.59 -11.62 -5.21
CA ARG A 304 29.64 -12.71 -5.40
C ARG A 304 29.55 -13.06 -6.88
N TRP A 305 29.48 -14.35 -7.17
CA TRP A 305 29.28 -14.82 -8.53
C TRP A 305 27.92 -14.36 -9.05
N ASP A 306 27.92 -13.86 -10.29
CA ASP A 306 26.71 -13.55 -11.03
C ASP A 306 26.32 -14.72 -11.95
N ILE A 307 25.28 -14.52 -12.76
CA ILE A 307 24.77 -15.53 -13.67
C ILE A 307 25.77 -15.89 -14.79
N GLU A 308 26.60 -14.95 -15.23
CA GLU A 308 27.60 -15.20 -16.28
C GLU A 308 28.76 -16.03 -15.72
N ASP A 309 29.16 -15.76 -14.48
CA ASP A 309 30.11 -16.61 -13.75
C ASP A 309 29.57 -18.04 -13.60
N LEU A 310 28.28 -18.20 -13.31
CA LEU A 310 27.62 -19.50 -13.22
C LEU A 310 27.60 -20.27 -14.54
N ILE A 311 27.29 -19.59 -15.64
CA ILE A 311 27.33 -20.17 -16.99
C ILE A 311 28.76 -20.60 -17.33
N THR A 312 29.74 -19.74 -17.09
CA THR A 312 31.17 -20.02 -17.30
C THR A 312 31.62 -21.25 -16.51
N TRP A 313 31.25 -21.34 -15.24
CA TRP A 313 31.57 -22.48 -14.38
C TRP A 313 30.86 -23.76 -14.83
N ARG A 314 29.58 -23.69 -15.22
CA ARG A 314 28.80 -24.83 -15.74
C ARG A 314 29.49 -25.45 -16.96
N ASP A 315 30.03 -24.60 -17.83
CA ASP A 315 30.70 -25.01 -19.07
C ASP A 315 32.13 -25.52 -18.82
N GLY A 316 32.55 -25.65 -17.54
CA GLY A 316 33.82 -26.21 -17.12
C GLY A 316 35.00 -25.23 -17.19
N GLN A 317 34.73 -23.95 -17.45
CA GLN A 317 35.75 -22.90 -17.50
C GLN A 317 36.01 -22.34 -16.10
N ARG A 318 37.20 -21.77 -15.91
CA ARG A 318 37.55 -21.10 -14.64
C ARG A 318 36.92 -19.71 -14.60
N VAL A 319 36.23 -19.41 -13.51
CA VAL A 319 35.75 -18.06 -13.22
C VAL A 319 36.95 -17.18 -12.84
N GLY A 320 37.02 -15.98 -13.43
CA GLY A 320 38.09 -15.03 -13.20
C GLY A 320 38.14 -14.53 -11.75
N VAL A 321 39.32 -14.12 -11.29
CA VAL A 321 39.47 -13.48 -9.99
C VAL A 321 38.87 -12.07 -10.07
N LYS A 322 37.87 -11.79 -9.22
CA LYS A 322 37.29 -10.45 -9.09
C LYS A 322 38.23 -9.54 -8.27
N GLN A 323 38.08 -8.22 -8.43
CA GLN A 323 38.89 -7.21 -7.73
C GLN A 323 38.80 -7.40 -6.21
N PRO A 324 39.76 -6.96 -5.38
CA PRO A 324 39.66 -7.12 -3.92
C PRO A 324 38.34 -6.52 -3.37
N GLY A 325 37.60 -7.32 -2.60
CA GLY A 325 36.33 -6.90 -2.02
C GLY A 325 36.45 -5.94 -0.84
N VAL A 326 35.31 -5.60 -0.25
CA VAL A 326 35.18 -4.74 0.94
C VAL A 326 36.03 -5.28 2.09
N LYS A 327 36.86 -4.41 2.66
CA LYS A 327 37.71 -4.73 3.80
C LYS A 327 36.87 -4.88 5.07
N ARG A 328 36.93 -6.07 5.69
CA ARG A 328 36.37 -6.27 7.04
C ARG A 328 37.34 -5.83 8.11
N TYR A 329 36.84 -5.03 9.06
CA TYR A 329 37.66 -4.47 10.13
C TYR A 329 37.62 -5.34 11.38
N LYS A 330 38.80 -5.60 11.95
CA LYS A 330 38.97 -6.20 13.27
C LYS A 330 39.91 -5.34 14.10
N ALA A 331 39.39 -4.79 15.18
CA ALA A 331 40.13 -3.95 16.10
C ALA A 331 41.18 -4.76 16.88
N LYS A 332 42.30 -4.12 17.20
CA LYS A 332 43.37 -4.72 18.03
C LYS A 332 42.99 -4.82 19.51
N ARG A 333 42.06 -3.97 19.97
CA ARG A 333 41.59 -3.91 21.36
C ARG A 333 40.07 -3.78 21.36
N PRO A 334 39.35 -4.39 22.32
CA PRO A 334 37.91 -4.32 22.34
C PRO A 334 37.41 -2.97 22.83
N ILE A 335 36.23 -2.57 22.34
CA ILE A 335 35.37 -1.55 22.95
C ILE A 335 34.29 -2.25 23.77
N THR A 336 33.80 -1.61 24.83
CA THR A 336 32.75 -2.18 25.69
C THR A 336 31.47 -1.38 25.50
N LEU A 337 30.36 -2.06 25.25
CA LEU A 337 29.01 -1.49 25.32
C LEU A 337 28.26 -2.24 26.42
N VAL A 338 27.86 -1.51 27.47
CA VAL A 338 27.34 -2.08 28.72
C VAL A 338 28.36 -3.09 29.28
N ASP A 339 28.08 -4.40 29.25
CA ASP A 339 28.95 -5.45 29.78
C ASP A 339 29.64 -6.30 28.69
N LYS A 340 29.34 -6.04 27.41
CA LYS A 340 29.83 -6.86 26.29
C LYS A 340 30.99 -6.17 25.57
N LYS A 341 32.01 -6.96 25.23
CA LYS A 341 33.24 -6.51 24.55
C LYS A 341 33.18 -6.83 23.06
N TYR A 342 33.53 -5.86 22.23
CA TYR A 342 33.45 -5.95 20.78
C TYR A 342 34.80 -5.68 20.13
N LEU A 343 35.22 -6.57 19.24
CA LEU A 343 36.41 -6.38 18.38
C LEU A 343 36.04 -6.00 16.94
N ARG A 344 34.79 -6.25 16.53
CA ARG A 344 34.31 -5.98 15.18
C ARG A 344 33.27 -4.86 15.21
N PRO A 345 33.46 -3.78 14.42
CA PRO A 345 32.47 -2.70 14.29
C PRO A 345 31.09 -3.20 13.86
N GLU A 346 31.04 -4.11 12.88
CA GLU A 346 29.79 -4.68 12.36
C GLU A 346 28.98 -5.39 13.45
N ILE A 347 29.64 -6.11 14.37
CA ILE A 347 28.96 -6.82 15.47
C ILE A 347 28.50 -5.84 16.54
N LEU A 348 29.31 -4.83 16.86
CA LEU A 348 28.90 -3.74 17.76
C LEU A 348 27.62 -3.06 17.25
N ALA A 349 27.58 -2.74 15.95
CA ALA A 349 26.45 -2.08 15.32
C ALA A 349 25.12 -2.84 15.51
N THR A 350 25.13 -4.17 15.50
CA THR A 350 23.91 -4.98 15.69
C THR A 350 23.34 -4.94 17.12
N ASP A 351 24.14 -4.56 18.11
CA ASP A 351 23.73 -4.52 19.52
C ASP A 351 23.50 -3.09 20.04
N MET A 352 23.98 -2.06 19.32
CA MET A 352 23.77 -0.66 19.67
C MET A 352 22.27 -0.25 19.80
N PRO A 353 21.35 -0.72 18.94
CA PRO A 353 19.94 -0.33 19.01
C PRO A 353 19.20 -0.86 20.24
N GLU A 354 19.67 -1.95 20.86
CA GLU A 354 19.08 -2.49 22.09
C GLU A 354 19.47 -1.67 23.33
N ASN A 355 20.55 -0.87 23.22
CA ASN A 355 21.13 -0.10 24.31
C ASN A 355 21.26 1.38 23.94
N ILE A 356 20.20 1.96 23.38
CA ILE A 356 20.22 3.29 22.75
C ILE A 356 20.91 4.35 23.63
N THR A 357 20.64 4.38 24.94
CA THR A 357 21.26 5.35 25.86
C THR A 357 22.76 5.14 26.06
N ALA A 358 23.20 3.90 26.23
CA ALA A 358 24.63 3.62 26.35
C ALA A 358 25.35 3.88 25.01
N SER A 359 24.71 3.51 23.89
CA SER A 359 25.22 3.72 22.53
C SER A 359 25.38 5.20 22.21
N GLU A 360 24.40 6.03 22.55
CA GLU A 360 24.50 7.49 22.39
C GLU A 360 25.62 8.07 23.24
N ALA A 361 25.73 7.69 24.52
CA ALA A 361 26.82 8.18 25.38
C ALA A 361 28.20 7.81 24.84
N LEU A 362 28.36 6.59 24.30
CA LEU A 362 29.59 6.13 23.65
C LEU A 362 29.98 7.00 22.43
N ILE A 363 28.98 7.53 21.72
CA ILE A 363 29.15 8.44 20.58
C ILE A 363 29.50 9.84 21.07
N GLU A 364 28.67 10.43 21.92
CA GLU A 364 28.77 11.83 22.37
C GLU A 364 30.04 12.10 23.20
N ASN A 365 30.49 11.13 24.00
CA ASN A 365 31.72 11.26 24.78
C ASN A 365 32.99 11.12 23.92
N GLY A 366 32.87 10.82 22.62
CA GLY A 366 33.99 10.60 21.71
C GLY A 366 34.72 9.27 21.91
N GLU A 367 34.24 8.40 22.79
CA GLU A 367 34.85 7.10 23.09
C GLU A 367 34.90 6.19 21.86
N LEU A 368 33.82 6.17 21.06
CA LEU A 368 33.76 5.38 19.82
C LEU A 368 34.86 5.79 18.83
N LEU A 369 34.97 7.08 18.53
CA LEU A 369 35.95 7.59 17.57
C LEU A 369 37.39 7.36 18.06
N GLN A 370 37.66 7.64 19.33
CA GLN A 370 38.96 7.40 19.93
C GLN A 370 39.35 5.91 19.88
N TRP A 371 38.39 5.02 20.10
CA TRP A 371 38.61 3.58 19.92
C TRP A 371 38.93 3.22 18.47
N MET A 372 38.16 3.73 17.51
CA MET A 372 38.42 3.48 16.08
C MET A 372 39.81 3.97 15.66
N GLU A 373 40.22 5.17 16.06
CA GLU A 373 41.54 5.73 15.78
C GLU A 373 42.67 4.86 16.33
N ARG A 374 42.56 4.41 17.59
CA ARG A 374 43.63 3.67 18.27
C ARG A 374 43.67 2.19 17.90
N ALA A 375 42.50 1.57 17.71
CA ALA A 375 42.37 0.12 17.58
C ALA A 375 42.17 -0.36 16.14
N ILE A 376 41.60 0.46 15.26
CA ILE A 376 41.38 0.16 13.83
C ILE A 376 42.37 0.91 12.95
N GLY A 377 42.47 2.24 13.11
CA GLY A 377 43.46 3.09 12.44
C GLY A 377 43.24 3.35 10.95
N ASP A 378 42.08 2.98 10.39
CA ASP A 378 41.75 3.16 8.98
C ASP A 378 41.04 4.52 8.76
N LYS A 379 41.78 5.51 8.26
CA LYS A 379 41.30 6.91 8.15
C LYS A 379 40.02 7.05 7.31
N PRO A 380 39.87 6.40 6.13
CA PRO A 380 38.63 6.50 5.36
C PRO A 380 37.42 6.00 6.15
N PHE A 381 37.53 4.83 6.79
CA PHE A 381 36.43 4.28 7.58
C PHE A 381 36.07 5.14 8.80
N ILE A 382 37.07 5.69 9.50
CA ILE A 382 36.83 6.63 10.61
C ILE A 382 36.10 7.89 10.12
N HIS A 383 36.49 8.42 8.96
CA HIS A 383 35.85 9.59 8.38
C HIS A 383 34.38 9.33 8.01
N GLU A 384 34.04 8.16 7.49
CA GLU A 384 32.64 7.79 7.21
C GLU A 384 31.80 7.71 8.48
N VAL A 385 32.33 7.14 9.57
CA VAL A 385 31.62 7.14 10.86
C VAL A 385 31.48 8.55 11.44
N GLN A 386 32.51 9.40 11.30
CA GLN A 386 32.44 10.80 11.71
C GLN A 386 31.31 11.56 10.99
N LYS A 387 31.17 11.38 9.67
CA LYS A 387 30.06 11.99 8.90
C LYS A 387 28.69 11.55 9.42
N ALA A 388 28.54 10.26 9.75
CA ALA A 388 27.29 9.74 10.29
C ALA A 388 26.95 10.35 11.67
N ILE A 389 27.95 10.56 12.53
CA ILE A 389 27.79 11.25 13.81
C ILE A 389 27.34 12.71 13.60
N GLU A 390 28.00 13.43 12.69
CA GLU A 390 27.65 14.82 12.35
C GLU A 390 26.22 14.93 11.81
N ALA A 391 25.86 14.05 10.88
CA ALA A 391 24.51 13.98 10.32
C ALA A 391 23.44 13.66 11.38
N GLY A 392 23.73 12.77 12.32
CA GLY A 392 22.82 12.46 13.43
C GLY A 392 22.69 13.60 14.45
N SER A 393 23.72 14.45 14.59
CA SER A 393 23.76 15.52 15.59
C SER A 393 22.92 16.73 15.23
N VAL A 394 22.66 16.95 13.93
CA VAL A 394 21.81 18.04 13.44
C VAL A 394 20.31 17.71 13.46
N ILE A 395 19.94 16.49 13.85
CA ILE A 395 18.54 16.05 13.91
C ILE A 395 17.94 16.47 15.25
N HIS A 396 16.89 17.30 15.18
CA HIS A 396 16.19 17.83 16.35
C HIS A 396 14.70 17.46 16.29
N ASN A 397 14.39 16.18 16.54
CA ASN A 397 13.04 15.65 16.69
C ASN A 397 12.98 14.61 17.83
N ALA A 398 11.80 14.07 18.11
CA ALA A 398 11.58 13.12 19.21
C ALA A 398 12.42 11.84 19.05
N SER A 399 12.65 11.40 17.82
CA SER A 399 13.44 10.20 17.50
C SER A 399 14.94 10.45 17.29
N SER A 400 15.44 11.67 17.53
CA SER A 400 16.82 12.10 17.19
C SER A 400 17.91 11.15 17.68
N LYS A 401 17.84 10.73 18.94
CA LYS A 401 18.76 9.78 19.56
C LYS A 401 18.76 8.41 18.87
N THR A 402 17.58 7.85 18.62
CA THR A 402 17.42 6.57 17.92
C THR A 402 17.97 6.65 16.50
N ILE A 403 17.65 7.73 15.77
CA ILE A 403 18.12 7.95 14.41
C ILE A 403 19.65 8.10 14.36
N LYS A 404 20.24 8.84 15.30
CA LYS A 404 21.71 8.99 15.42
C LYS A 404 22.40 7.64 15.64
N VAL A 405 21.90 6.83 16.57
CA VAL A 405 22.43 5.48 16.80
C VAL A 405 22.28 4.59 15.56
N ALA A 406 21.15 4.66 14.86
CA ALA A 406 20.92 3.91 13.63
C ALA A 406 21.89 4.31 12.51
N LEU A 407 22.12 5.61 12.30
CA LEU A 407 23.09 6.13 11.33
C LEU A 407 24.51 5.64 11.61
N VAL A 408 24.95 5.78 12.86
CA VAL A 408 26.30 5.37 13.28
C VAL A 408 26.46 3.85 13.18
N GLY A 409 25.47 3.07 13.62
CA GLY A 409 25.48 1.62 13.48
C GLY A 409 25.55 1.20 12.01
N GLY A 410 24.80 1.87 11.16
CA GLY A 410 24.83 1.66 9.72
C GLY A 410 26.21 1.91 9.09
N ALA A 411 26.86 3.01 9.48
CA ALA A 411 28.22 3.35 9.05
C ALA A 411 29.26 2.31 9.52
N LEU A 412 29.19 1.91 10.80
CA LEU A 412 30.08 0.90 11.39
C LEU A 412 29.96 -0.47 10.71
N GLY A 413 28.76 -0.78 10.22
CA GLY A 413 28.43 -2.04 9.56
C GLY A 413 28.74 -2.11 8.06
N ASN A 414 29.22 -1.02 7.46
CA ASN A 414 29.40 -0.87 6.01
C ASN A 414 28.10 -1.17 5.22
N ALA A 415 27.16 -0.23 5.24
CA ALA A 415 25.84 -0.32 4.60
C ALA A 415 24.86 -1.32 5.26
N MET A 416 24.92 -1.46 6.59
CA MET A 416 23.92 -2.20 7.38
C MET A 416 22.55 -1.50 7.34
N PRO A 417 21.42 -2.21 7.52
CA PRO A 417 20.13 -1.56 7.59
C PRO A 417 20.09 -0.52 8.73
N LEU A 418 19.19 0.45 8.60
CA LEU A 418 18.88 1.37 9.69
C LEU A 418 18.14 0.58 10.77
N MET A 419 18.79 0.37 11.91
CA MET A 419 18.29 -0.46 13.00
C MET A 419 17.91 0.42 14.20
N THR A 420 16.72 0.17 14.73
CA THR A 420 16.24 0.68 16.02
C THR A 420 15.97 -0.48 16.97
N GLN A 421 15.53 -0.18 18.18
CA GLN A 421 15.11 -1.23 19.13
C GLN A 421 13.90 -2.03 18.63
N GLU A 422 13.01 -1.38 17.87
CA GLU A 422 11.71 -1.94 17.49
C GLU A 422 11.70 -2.51 16.06
N THR A 423 12.49 -1.92 15.15
CA THR A 423 12.48 -2.31 13.75
C THR A 423 13.84 -2.09 13.10
N ALA A 424 14.04 -2.71 11.93
CA ALA A 424 15.21 -2.53 11.11
C ALA A 424 14.81 -2.59 9.64
N PHE A 425 15.39 -1.74 8.79
CA PHE A 425 15.02 -1.71 7.38
C PHE A 425 16.12 -1.14 6.50
N LEU A 426 16.09 -1.56 5.24
CA LEU A 426 16.86 -0.96 4.17
C LEU A 426 16.07 0.21 3.57
N SER A 427 16.78 1.19 3.00
CA SER A 427 16.17 2.42 2.49
C SER A 427 15.12 2.14 1.41
N GLU A 428 15.38 1.15 0.54
CA GLU A 428 14.43 0.73 -0.49
C GLU A 428 13.23 -0.07 0.06
N GLY A 429 13.32 -0.59 1.29
CA GLY A 429 12.24 -1.31 1.98
C GLY A 429 11.32 -0.42 2.80
N PHE A 430 11.74 0.83 3.10
CA PHE A 430 11.04 1.73 4.01
C PHE A 430 9.56 1.95 3.64
N GLY A 431 9.26 2.14 2.35
CA GLY A 431 7.89 2.35 1.88
C GLY A 431 6.95 1.19 2.19
N LYS A 432 7.42 -0.05 1.98
CA LYS A 432 6.63 -1.27 2.25
C LYS A 432 6.47 -1.51 3.74
N LEU A 433 7.52 -1.25 4.53
CA LEU A 433 7.45 -1.30 5.98
C LEU A 433 6.40 -0.32 6.52
N MET A 434 6.36 0.92 6.03
CA MET A 434 5.33 1.88 6.43
C MET A 434 3.91 1.34 6.23
N VAL A 435 3.63 0.76 5.06
CA VAL A 435 2.30 0.22 4.74
C VAL A 435 1.96 -0.97 5.64
N HIS A 436 2.92 -1.86 5.86
CA HIS A 436 2.80 -2.98 6.78
C HIS A 436 2.44 -2.50 8.19
N ASP A 437 3.23 -1.58 8.73
CA ASP A 437 3.09 -1.10 10.11
C ASP A 437 1.78 -0.33 10.31
N TYR A 438 1.35 0.47 9.33
CA TYR A 438 0.06 1.17 9.36
C TYR A 438 -1.12 0.20 9.41
N ILE A 439 -1.15 -0.81 8.53
CA ILE A 439 -2.24 -1.79 8.48
C ILE A 439 -2.29 -2.63 9.76
N HIS A 440 -1.14 -2.90 10.37
CA HIS A 440 -1.03 -3.65 11.62
C HIS A 440 -1.14 -2.76 12.87
N GLY A 441 -1.60 -1.50 12.72
CA GLY A 441 -1.92 -0.61 13.83
C GLY A 441 -0.72 -0.17 14.67
N GLN A 442 0.49 -0.17 14.10
CA GLN A 442 1.69 0.33 14.76
C GLN A 442 1.73 1.86 14.76
N ASP A 443 2.52 2.44 15.67
CA ASP A 443 2.73 3.89 15.71
C ASP A 443 3.59 4.36 14.52
N MET A 444 3.11 5.39 13.83
CA MET A 444 3.78 5.93 12.66
C MET A 444 4.68 7.13 12.96
N SER A 445 4.74 7.58 14.23
CA SER A 445 5.54 8.75 14.63
C SER A 445 7.02 8.63 14.25
N PHE A 446 7.61 7.46 14.47
CA PHE A 446 9.00 7.19 14.08
C PHE A 446 9.22 7.30 12.55
N HIS A 447 8.29 6.78 11.74
CA HIS A 447 8.37 6.88 10.28
C HIS A 447 8.29 8.33 9.79
N ILE A 448 7.44 9.16 10.42
CA ILE A 448 7.34 10.59 10.14
C ILE A 448 8.67 11.30 10.48
N ASP A 449 9.26 10.98 11.63
CA ASP A 449 10.55 11.53 12.06
C ASP A 449 11.71 11.14 11.12
N VAL A 450 11.71 9.90 10.60
CA VAL A 450 12.68 9.42 9.60
C VAL A 450 12.59 10.23 8.30
N ILE A 451 11.38 10.52 7.79
CA ILE A 451 11.22 11.34 6.59
C ILE A 451 11.63 12.79 6.87
N ASN A 452 11.18 13.37 7.99
CA ASN A 452 11.47 14.78 8.35
C ASN A 452 12.96 15.04 8.59
N SER A 453 13.68 14.07 9.13
CA SER A 453 15.13 14.16 9.35
C SER A 453 15.95 14.04 8.07
N GLN A 454 15.35 13.61 6.94
CA GLN A 454 16.05 13.30 5.69
C GLN A 454 17.18 12.27 5.87
N VAL A 455 17.13 11.45 6.93
CA VAL A 455 18.17 10.44 7.22
C VAL A 455 18.36 9.45 6.07
N LEU A 456 17.27 9.10 5.37
CA LEU A 456 17.33 8.19 4.23
C LEU A 456 18.04 8.80 3.02
N MET A 457 18.00 10.12 2.85
CA MET A 457 18.76 10.79 1.78
C MET A 457 20.25 10.73 2.08
N HIS A 458 20.64 11.06 3.32
CA HIS A 458 22.02 10.93 3.76
C HIS A 458 22.51 9.48 3.62
N TRP A 459 21.68 8.50 3.99
CA TRP A 459 21.99 7.09 3.85
C TRP A 459 22.28 6.70 2.39
N ILE A 460 21.40 7.12 1.48
CA ILE A 460 21.56 6.87 0.04
C ILE A 460 22.85 7.49 -0.48
N ASP A 461 23.16 8.74 -0.13
CA ASP A 461 24.33 9.44 -0.66
C ASP A 461 25.67 8.82 -0.23
N ASN A 462 25.71 8.06 0.88
CA ASN A 462 26.95 7.54 1.46
C ASN A 462 27.08 6.01 1.38
N TYR A 463 25.97 5.26 1.27
CA TYR A 463 25.98 3.80 1.45
C TYR A 463 25.32 3.02 0.30
N THR A 464 25.40 3.51 -0.95
CA THR A 464 24.86 2.81 -2.12
C THR A 464 25.58 1.50 -2.45
N ILE A 465 24.81 0.47 -2.75
CA ILE A 465 25.30 -0.77 -3.38
C ILE A 465 24.89 -0.76 -4.86
N GLY A 466 25.83 -0.92 -5.78
CA GLY A 466 25.57 -0.80 -7.22
C GLY A 466 24.56 -1.83 -7.72
N GLY A 467 23.58 -1.39 -8.51
CA GLY A 467 22.53 -2.23 -9.12
C GLY A 467 21.09 -1.91 -8.67
N LEU A 468 20.90 -0.90 -7.81
CA LEU A 468 19.60 -0.32 -7.46
C LEU A 468 19.46 1.12 -7.97
N ASP A 469 18.23 1.54 -8.30
CA ASP A 469 17.93 2.93 -8.69
C ASP A 469 17.77 3.84 -7.45
N TYR A 470 18.89 4.20 -6.86
CA TYR A 470 18.93 5.12 -5.74
C TYR A 470 18.57 6.56 -6.13
N GLY A 471 18.76 6.97 -7.40
CA GLY A 471 18.37 8.30 -7.88
C GLY A 471 16.85 8.49 -7.91
N GLY A 472 16.13 7.48 -8.41
CA GLY A 472 14.67 7.43 -8.34
C GLY A 472 14.16 7.39 -6.90
N LEU A 473 14.79 6.60 -6.03
CA LEU A 473 14.43 6.55 -4.60
C LEU A 473 14.66 7.89 -3.88
N ALA A 474 15.80 8.54 -4.11
CA ALA A 474 16.12 9.86 -3.57
C ALA A 474 15.09 10.92 -4.00
N THR A 475 14.67 10.89 -5.27
CA THR A 475 13.60 11.76 -5.78
C THR A 475 12.27 11.51 -5.07
N LYS A 476 11.89 10.25 -4.87
CA LYS A 476 10.67 9.86 -4.14
C LYS A 476 10.70 10.33 -2.68
N LEU A 477 11.84 10.18 -2.00
CA LEU A 477 12.02 10.63 -0.62
C LEU A 477 11.95 12.16 -0.50
N GLY A 478 12.57 12.91 -1.42
CA GLY A 478 12.44 14.37 -1.50
C GLY A 478 10.98 14.82 -1.69
N ASN A 479 10.22 14.11 -2.54
CA ASN A 479 8.78 14.37 -2.71
C ASN A 479 7.98 14.08 -1.44
N CYS A 480 8.33 13.04 -0.68
CA CYS A 480 7.72 12.74 0.62
C CYS A 480 7.98 13.85 1.64
N TYR A 481 9.23 14.29 1.74
CA TYR A 481 9.63 15.39 2.61
C TYR A 481 8.85 16.68 2.29
N ASN A 482 8.70 17.02 1.01
CA ASN A 482 7.90 18.16 0.58
C ASN A 482 6.40 17.98 0.87
N SER A 483 5.86 16.76 0.70
CA SER A 483 4.46 16.45 1.00
C SER A 483 4.13 16.62 2.48
N LEU A 484 5.04 16.22 3.39
CA LEU A 484 4.84 16.39 4.83
C LEU A 484 4.73 17.86 5.26
N LYS A 485 5.42 18.78 4.57
CA LYS A 485 5.35 20.22 4.85
C LYS A 485 4.03 20.85 4.39
N GLN A 486 3.36 20.25 3.41
CA GLN A 486 2.14 20.79 2.85
C GLN A 486 0.92 20.32 3.65
N GLN A 487 0.15 21.28 4.14
CA GLN A 487 -1.10 21.02 4.84
C GLN A 487 -2.26 21.07 3.84
N GLY A 488 -3.03 19.98 3.75
CA GLY A 488 -4.20 19.92 2.87
C GLY A 488 -4.55 18.50 2.45
N LEU A 489 -5.74 18.37 1.86
CA LEU A 489 -6.19 17.12 1.25
C LEU A 489 -5.27 16.75 0.07
N GLY A 490 -4.88 15.48 -0.05
CA GLY A 490 -3.96 15.00 -1.10
C GLY A 490 -2.47 15.21 -0.81
N TYR A 491 -2.14 15.79 0.34
CA TYR A 491 -0.78 15.98 0.85
C TYR A 491 -0.63 15.40 2.26
N GLY A 492 0.51 15.62 2.90
CA GLY A 492 0.83 15.07 4.22
C GLY A 492 1.42 13.67 4.12
N PHE A 493 1.32 12.94 5.25
CA PHE A 493 1.94 11.64 5.43
C PHE A 493 1.25 10.53 4.62
N GLU A 494 -0.05 10.66 4.38
CA GLU A 494 -0.82 9.69 3.60
C GLU A 494 -0.27 9.53 2.18
N ARG A 495 0.26 10.62 1.59
CA ARG A 495 0.87 10.61 0.26
C ARG A 495 2.17 9.82 0.22
N CYS A 496 2.91 9.77 1.33
CA CYS A 496 4.20 9.08 1.41
C CYS A 496 4.07 7.57 1.21
N TYR A 497 2.98 6.94 1.70
CA TYR A 497 2.71 5.52 1.45
C TYR A 497 2.69 5.22 -0.05
N TYR A 498 1.95 6.00 -0.83
CA TYR A 498 1.75 5.73 -2.26
C TYR A 498 2.93 6.14 -3.12
N ILE A 499 3.73 7.13 -2.68
CA ILE A 499 4.98 7.51 -3.36
C ILE A 499 6.05 6.42 -3.21
N LEU A 500 6.19 5.87 -2.00
CA LEU A 500 7.25 4.93 -1.67
C LEU A 500 6.86 3.46 -1.91
N ALA A 501 5.57 3.11 -1.84
CA ALA A 501 5.05 1.78 -2.12
C ALA A 501 4.11 1.81 -3.33
N GLY A 502 4.69 1.68 -4.53
CA GLY A 502 3.97 1.70 -5.81
C GLY A 502 2.91 0.62 -5.96
N ASP A 503 3.06 -0.52 -5.31
CA ASP A 503 2.06 -1.60 -5.35
C ASP A 503 0.95 -1.48 -4.29
N ALA A 504 1.03 -0.50 -3.39
CA ALA A 504 0.09 -0.40 -2.27
C ALA A 504 -1.32 -0.04 -2.77
N PRO A 505 -2.37 -0.77 -2.33
CA PRO A 505 -3.74 -0.36 -2.55
C PRO A 505 -4.05 0.91 -1.73
N CYS A 506 -5.17 1.55 -2.01
CA CYS A 506 -5.64 2.65 -1.16
C CYS A 506 -5.89 2.14 0.27
N LEU A 507 -5.37 2.87 1.26
CA LEU A 507 -5.42 2.52 2.69
C LEU A 507 -6.60 3.18 3.43
N SER A 508 -7.60 3.68 2.71
CA SER A 508 -8.77 4.32 3.33
C SER A 508 -9.62 3.30 4.11
N GLU A 509 -9.83 3.57 5.39
CA GLU A 509 -10.69 2.76 6.27
C GLU A 509 -12.14 2.72 5.79
N ALA A 510 -12.62 3.78 5.13
CA ALA A 510 -13.97 3.81 4.55
C ALA A 510 -14.16 2.79 3.43
N TYR A 511 -13.08 2.37 2.78
CA TYR A 511 -13.06 1.41 1.67
C TYR A 511 -12.34 0.11 2.02
N LYS A 512 -12.20 -0.23 3.31
CA LYS A 512 -11.43 -1.40 3.75
C LYS A 512 -11.88 -2.74 3.15
N ASN A 513 -13.14 -2.86 2.75
CA ASN A 513 -13.68 -4.06 2.10
C ASN A 513 -13.37 -4.16 0.59
N TYR A 514 -12.80 -3.11 0.00
CA TYR A 514 -12.41 -3.04 -1.41
C TYR A 514 -10.88 -3.06 -1.55
N TYR A 515 -10.39 -3.57 -2.67
CA TYR A 515 -8.96 -3.59 -3.00
C TYR A 515 -8.71 -2.58 -4.13
N ILE A 516 -8.64 -1.30 -3.76
CA ILE A 516 -8.51 -0.19 -4.72
C ILE A 516 -7.06 -0.04 -5.18
N ARG A 517 -6.76 -0.28 -6.46
CA ARG A 517 -5.41 -0.14 -7.05
C ARG A 517 -5.30 0.96 -8.09
N SER A 518 -6.44 1.45 -8.59
CA SER A 518 -6.48 2.58 -9.50
C SER A 518 -7.63 3.55 -9.15
N PRO A 519 -7.62 4.78 -9.71
CA PRO A 519 -8.76 5.68 -9.61
C PRO A 519 -10.08 5.06 -10.13
N GLU A 520 -10.00 4.21 -11.15
CA GLU A 520 -11.16 3.48 -11.68
C GLU A 520 -11.72 2.49 -10.65
N ASP A 521 -10.87 1.76 -9.93
CA ASP A 521 -11.30 0.85 -8.86
C ASP A 521 -12.03 1.64 -7.76
N PHE A 522 -11.53 2.84 -7.40
CA PHE A 522 -12.21 3.72 -6.44
C PHE A 522 -13.60 4.13 -6.93
N PHE A 523 -13.72 4.49 -8.21
CA PHE A 523 -14.99 4.90 -8.79
C PHE A 523 -16.03 3.77 -8.73
N TRP A 524 -15.63 2.54 -9.03
CA TRP A 524 -16.51 1.38 -8.93
C TRP A 524 -16.82 0.97 -7.49
N ALA A 525 -15.85 1.04 -6.59
CA ALA A 525 -16.08 0.82 -5.17
C ALA A 525 -17.12 1.80 -4.62
N LEU A 526 -17.04 3.08 -5.02
CA LEU A 526 -18.02 4.08 -4.62
C LEU A 526 -19.40 3.85 -5.26
N ASP A 527 -19.49 3.47 -6.54
CA ASP A 527 -20.78 3.12 -7.18
C ASP A 527 -21.47 1.95 -6.46
N ASP A 528 -20.73 0.91 -6.09
CA ASP A 528 -21.23 -0.24 -5.34
C ASP A 528 -21.69 0.17 -3.92
N LEU A 529 -20.93 1.03 -3.22
CA LEU A 529 -21.38 1.60 -1.94
C LEU A 529 -22.66 2.42 -2.08
N CYS A 530 -22.81 3.18 -3.17
CA CYS A 530 -24.04 3.92 -3.48
C CYS A 530 -25.23 2.96 -3.67
N LEU A 531 -25.05 1.85 -4.41
CA LEU A 531 -26.09 0.84 -4.59
C LEU A 531 -26.49 0.16 -3.27
N LYS A 532 -25.51 -0.04 -2.37
CA LYS A 532 -25.73 -0.61 -1.04
C LYS A 532 -26.28 0.38 -0.01
N GLY A 533 -26.36 1.66 -0.34
CA GLY A 533 -26.79 2.72 0.58
C GLY A 533 -25.78 3.01 1.71
N ASN A 534 -24.53 2.56 1.57
CA ASN A 534 -23.48 2.63 2.60
C ASN A 534 -22.38 3.65 2.23
N VAL A 535 -22.77 4.78 1.65
CA VAL A 535 -21.80 5.80 1.21
C VAL A 535 -21.18 6.50 2.42
N PRO A 536 -19.85 6.58 2.54
CA PRO A 536 -19.21 7.29 3.64
C PRO A 536 -19.53 8.79 3.59
N ARG A 537 -19.53 9.43 4.77
CA ARG A 537 -19.78 10.88 4.91
C ARG A 537 -18.83 11.72 4.06
N TYR A 538 -17.59 11.26 3.92
CA TYR A 538 -16.57 11.87 3.07
C TYR A 538 -16.07 10.82 2.07
N PRO A 539 -16.65 10.76 0.85
CA PRO A 539 -16.24 9.79 -0.18
C PRO A 539 -14.77 9.91 -0.61
N VAL A 540 -14.25 11.13 -0.59
CA VAL A 540 -12.83 11.41 -0.81
C VAL A 540 -12.24 11.85 0.52
N ASP A 541 -11.63 10.90 1.23
CA ASP A 541 -10.87 11.17 2.45
C ASP A 541 -9.40 11.48 2.13
N ARG A 542 -8.57 11.63 3.18
CA ARG A 542 -7.14 11.94 3.04
C ARG A 542 -6.38 10.87 2.26
N HIS A 543 -6.69 9.59 2.49
CA HIS A 543 -6.05 8.48 1.79
C HIS A 543 -6.48 8.39 0.34
N ILE A 544 -7.77 8.54 0.02
CA ILE A 544 -8.28 8.53 -1.35
C ILE A 544 -7.70 9.69 -2.15
N ALA A 545 -7.68 10.89 -1.57
CA ALA A 545 -7.14 12.05 -2.24
C ALA A 545 -5.64 11.91 -2.53
N ALA A 546 -4.88 11.48 -1.52
CA ALA A 546 -3.44 11.24 -1.67
C ALA A 546 -3.15 10.12 -2.69
N PHE A 547 -3.95 9.04 -2.65
CA PHE A 547 -3.84 7.93 -3.59
C PHE A 547 -4.08 8.38 -5.03
N ILE A 548 -5.21 9.01 -5.31
CA ILE A 548 -5.53 9.47 -6.68
C ILE A 548 -4.51 10.52 -7.14
N SER A 549 -4.07 11.44 -6.28
CA SER A 549 -3.06 12.45 -6.63
C SER A 549 -1.72 11.83 -7.05
N VAL A 550 -1.33 10.71 -6.44
CA VAL A 550 -0.10 9.98 -6.81
C VAL A 550 -0.30 9.12 -8.06
N ARG A 551 -1.45 8.44 -8.20
CA ARG A 551 -1.72 7.55 -9.35
C ARG A 551 -2.02 8.31 -10.64
N ASP A 552 -2.85 9.35 -10.58
CA ASP A 552 -3.12 10.26 -11.68
C ASP A 552 -3.55 11.65 -11.15
N ARG A 553 -2.57 12.53 -11.00
CA ARG A 553 -2.77 13.93 -10.60
C ARG A 553 -3.82 14.68 -11.41
N GLN A 554 -3.99 14.36 -12.70
CA GLN A 554 -4.93 15.08 -13.56
C GLN A 554 -6.39 14.81 -13.20
N MET A 555 -6.65 13.76 -12.40
CA MET A 555 -7.99 13.39 -11.97
C MET A 555 -8.51 14.23 -10.80
N ILE A 556 -7.62 14.74 -9.93
CA ILE A 556 -8.03 15.31 -8.65
C ILE A 556 -7.30 16.60 -8.24
N ASP A 557 -6.06 16.84 -8.67
CA ASP A 557 -5.22 17.92 -8.11
C ASP A 557 -5.86 19.31 -8.28
N ALA A 558 -6.53 19.53 -9.42
CA ALA A 558 -7.24 20.78 -9.70
C ALA A 558 -8.41 21.07 -8.73
N TYR A 559 -8.89 20.05 -8.01
CA TYR A 559 -10.04 20.12 -7.13
C TYR A 559 -9.69 19.96 -5.64
N LEU A 560 -8.44 19.65 -5.28
CA LEU A 560 -8.05 19.35 -3.89
C LEU A 560 -8.35 20.49 -2.91
N ILE A 561 -8.12 21.74 -3.33
CA ILE A 561 -8.42 22.94 -2.52
C ILE A 561 -9.92 23.03 -2.24
N ASP A 562 -10.74 22.91 -3.28
CA ASP A 562 -12.19 23.02 -3.17
C ASP A 562 -12.82 21.82 -2.43
N LEU A 563 -12.25 20.62 -2.58
CA LEU A 563 -12.62 19.42 -1.82
C LEU A 563 -12.36 19.55 -0.32
N ASN A 564 -11.41 20.41 0.07
CA ASN A 564 -11.10 20.72 1.46
C ASN A 564 -11.84 21.96 1.98
N SER A 565 -12.73 22.56 1.18
CA SER A 565 -13.48 23.77 1.56
C SER A 565 -14.47 23.50 2.70
N ALA A 566 -14.61 24.48 3.60
CA ALA A 566 -15.65 24.47 4.63
C ALA A 566 -17.06 24.77 4.05
N ASP A 567 -17.13 25.39 2.87
CA ASP A 567 -18.40 25.60 2.17
C ASP A 567 -18.84 24.31 1.48
N GLU A 568 -19.92 23.72 2.00
CA GLU A 568 -20.49 22.47 1.50
C GLU A 568 -20.86 22.53 0.00
N LYS A 569 -21.23 23.71 -0.53
CA LYS A 569 -21.56 23.86 -1.95
C LYS A 569 -20.32 23.75 -2.83
N ILE A 570 -19.24 24.42 -2.44
CA ILE A 570 -17.95 24.36 -3.13
C ILE A 570 -17.43 22.92 -3.09
N LYS A 571 -17.49 22.30 -1.91
CA LYS A 571 -17.07 20.92 -1.72
C LYS A 571 -17.86 19.93 -2.58
N ASN A 572 -19.19 20.05 -2.60
CA ASN A 572 -20.06 19.15 -3.36
C ASN A 572 -19.87 19.33 -4.88
N LEU A 573 -19.65 20.56 -5.34
CA LEU A 573 -19.33 20.82 -6.75
C LEU A 573 -17.97 20.24 -7.13
N ALA A 574 -16.95 20.38 -6.26
CA ALA A 574 -15.63 19.81 -6.49
C ALA A 574 -15.65 18.27 -6.53
N LEU A 575 -16.42 17.64 -5.64
CA LEU A 575 -16.63 16.19 -5.67
C LEU A 575 -17.31 15.75 -6.97
N LEU A 576 -18.38 16.43 -7.38
CA LEU A 576 -19.04 16.15 -8.67
C LEU A 576 -18.08 16.28 -9.85
N LYS A 577 -17.28 17.35 -9.89
CA LYS A 577 -16.27 17.57 -10.94
C LYS A 577 -15.17 16.51 -10.93
N THR A 578 -14.72 16.09 -9.76
CA THR A 578 -13.74 15.00 -9.61
C THR A 578 -14.30 13.70 -10.19
N LEU A 579 -15.53 13.31 -9.81
CA LEU A 579 -16.17 12.09 -10.32
C LEU A 579 -16.47 12.16 -11.83
N ALA A 580 -16.89 13.31 -12.33
CA ALA A 580 -17.10 13.53 -13.76
C ALA A 580 -15.79 13.47 -14.56
N THR A 581 -14.72 14.06 -14.03
CA THR A 581 -13.37 14.03 -14.63
C THR A 581 -12.87 12.59 -14.71
N LEU A 582 -13.03 11.82 -13.63
CA LEU A 582 -12.67 10.41 -13.55
C LEU A 582 -13.44 9.58 -14.59
N GLN A 583 -14.78 9.69 -14.62
CA GLN A 583 -15.58 8.96 -15.59
C GLN A 583 -15.21 9.30 -17.04
N PHE A 584 -15.01 10.59 -17.34
CA PHE A 584 -14.69 11.06 -18.68
C PHE A 584 -13.31 10.58 -19.15
N ARG A 585 -12.27 10.83 -18.34
CA ARG A 585 -10.88 10.56 -18.72
C ARG A 585 -10.58 9.07 -18.79
N SER A 586 -11.11 8.29 -17.85
CA SER A 586 -10.97 6.83 -17.83
C SER A 586 -11.95 6.11 -18.75
N LYS A 587 -12.80 6.86 -19.50
CA LYS A 587 -13.82 6.33 -20.43
C LYS A 587 -14.72 5.27 -19.78
N LEU A 588 -15.09 5.50 -18.52
CA LEU A 588 -15.86 4.52 -17.76
C LEU A 588 -17.32 4.49 -18.24
N PRO A 589 -17.94 3.30 -18.28
CA PRO A 589 -19.35 3.17 -18.59
C PRO A 589 -20.27 3.85 -17.55
N ALA A 590 -21.57 3.81 -17.82
CA ALA A 590 -22.59 4.43 -16.99
C ALA A 590 -22.65 3.81 -15.57
N ALA A 591 -22.48 4.65 -14.54
CA ALA A 591 -22.49 4.26 -13.12
C ALA A 591 -23.81 4.65 -12.46
N LYS A 592 -24.75 3.70 -12.40
CA LYS A 592 -26.14 3.98 -12.03
C LYS A 592 -26.31 4.31 -10.55
N GLY A 593 -25.59 3.62 -9.66
CA GLY A 593 -25.66 3.87 -8.23
C GLY A 593 -25.14 5.26 -7.87
N LEU A 594 -23.97 5.58 -8.41
CA LEU A 594 -23.28 6.84 -8.20
C LEU A 594 -24.06 8.02 -8.77
N SER A 595 -24.57 7.91 -10.00
CA SER A 595 -25.40 8.96 -10.62
C SER A 595 -26.68 9.21 -9.83
N ALA A 596 -27.32 8.16 -9.31
CA ALA A 596 -28.51 8.29 -8.49
C ALA A 596 -28.20 8.99 -7.15
N TRP A 597 -27.14 8.54 -6.46
CA TRP A 597 -26.69 9.13 -5.21
C TRP A 597 -26.29 10.59 -5.38
N VAL A 598 -25.53 10.92 -6.42
CA VAL A 598 -25.11 12.30 -6.75
C VAL A 598 -26.32 13.17 -7.01
N ALA A 599 -27.29 12.71 -7.79
CA ALA A 599 -28.49 13.50 -8.07
C ALA A 599 -29.30 13.77 -6.78
N ASP A 600 -29.42 12.76 -5.90
CA ASP A 600 -30.22 12.87 -4.68
C ASP A 600 -29.54 13.66 -3.56
N THR A 601 -28.20 13.65 -3.50
CA THR A 601 -27.43 14.30 -2.44
C THR A 601 -26.81 15.61 -2.92
N LEU A 602 -25.75 15.50 -3.73
CA LEU A 602 -24.95 16.63 -4.20
C LEU A 602 -25.80 17.57 -5.08
N GLY A 603 -26.49 17.01 -6.06
CA GLY A 603 -27.29 17.74 -7.04
C GLY A 603 -28.43 18.51 -6.39
N GLN A 604 -29.18 17.92 -5.45
CA GLN A 604 -30.23 18.63 -4.72
C GLN A 604 -29.67 19.80 -3.90
N SER A 605 -28.51 19.62 -3.27
CA SER A 605 -27.82 20.71 -2.56
C SER A 605 -27.39 21.84 -3.51
N LEU A 606 -26.85 21.49 -4.69
CA LEU A 606 -26.38 22.45 -5.68
C LEU A 606 -27.51 23.21 -6.37
N VAL A 607 -28.70 22.61 -6.54
CA VAL A 607 -29.89 23.32 -7.05
C VAL A 607 -30.27 24.49 -6.14
N LYS A 608 -30.05 24.38 -4.82
CA LYS A 608 -30.32 25.47 -3.88
C LYS A 608 -29.39 26.69 -4.06
N SER A 609 -28.35 26.59 -4.89
CA SER A 609 -27.47 27.71 -5.24
C SER A 609 -28.10 28.69 -6.23
N PHE A 610 -29.17 28.31 -6.92
CA PHE A 610 -29.94 29.22 -7.76
C PHE A 610 -30.98 29.97 -6.94
N HIS A 611 -31.07 31.28 -7.15
CA HIS A 611 -32.03 32.17 -6.47
C HIS A 611 -33.40 32.10 -7.13
N ASP A 612 -33.47 32.08 -8.47
CA ASP A 612 -34.75 32.03 -9.19
C ASP A 612 -35.50 30.70 -8.95
N ARG A 613 -36.81 30.80 -8.72
CA ARG A 613 -37.64 29.63 -8.39
C ARG A 613 -37.93 28.77 -9.62
N ASP A 614 -38.19 29.39 -10.76
CA ASP A 614 -38.55 28.68 -11.98
C ASP A 614 -37.33 27.98 -12.58
N ARG A 615 -36.16 28.64 -12.51
CA ARG A 615 -34.85 28.08 -12.81
C ARG A 615 -34.52 26.86 -11.95
N ARG A 616 -34.77 26.94 -10.63
CA ARG A 616 -34.60 25.79 -9.73
C ARG A 616 -35.46 24.62 -10.15
N LYS A 617 -36.73 24.87 -10.49
CA LYS A 617 -37.66 23.82 -10.96
C LYS A 617 -37.21 23.21 -12.28
N GLU A 618 -36.72 24.02 -13.23
CA GLU A 618 -36.17 23.56 -14.50
C GLU A 618 -34.95 22.65 -14.30
N ILE A 619 -33.96 23.11 -13.52
CA ILE A 619 -32.71 22.37 -13.26
C ILE A 619 -33.01 21.09 -12.48
N LEU A 620 -33.89 21.13 -11.49
CA LEU A 620 -34.33 19.95 -10.76
C LEU A 620 -34.99 18.92 -11.70
N GLY A 621 -35.84 19.38 -12.63
CA GLY A 621 -36.45 18.51 -13.64
C GLY A 621 -35.42 17.84 -14.56
N LYS A 622 -34.37 18.57 -14.96
CA LYS A 622 -33.25 18.01 -15.74
C LYS A 622 -32.43 17.01 -14.91
N LEU A 623 -32.14 17.34 -13.65
CA LEU A 623 -31.40 16.47 -12.74
C LEU A 623 -32.11 15.13 -12.51
N GLN A 624 -33.43 15.14 -12.32
CA GLN A 624 -34.23 13.92 -12.16
C GLN A 624 -34.20 13.02 -13.41
N LYS A 625 -34.15 13.60 -14.61
CA LYS A 625 -33.98 12.83 -15.86
C LYS A 625 -32.60 12.19 -15.98
N LEU A 626 -31.56 12.85 -15.44
CA LEU A 626 -30.18 12.33 -15.47
C LEU A 626 -29.88 11.33 -14.35
N LYS A 627 -30.71 11.29 -13.30
CA LYS A 627 -30.55 10.41 -12.13
C LYS A 627 -30.18 8.97 -12.51
N THR A 628 -30.91 8.37 -13.45
CA THR A 628 -30.72 6.97 -13.88
C THR A 628 -29.80 6.80 -15.09
N SER A 629 -29.25 7.90 -15.62
CA SER A 629 -28.42 7.89 -16.84
C SER A 629 -27.02 7.29 -16.61
N GLY A 630 -26.54 7.34 -15.37
CA GLY A 630 -25.18 6.91 -15.02
C GLY A 630 -24.09 7.84 -15.56
N ASN A 631 -24.42 9.04 -16.05
CA ASN A 631 -23.48 9.96 -16.69
C ASN A 631 -23.22 11.19 -15.82
N MET A 632 -22.10 11.16 -15.11
CA MET A 632 -21.65 12.22 -14.20
C MET A 632 -21.24 13.49 -14.93
N VAL A 633 -20.73 13.37 -16.15
CA VAL A 633 -20.35 14.53 -16.99
C VAL A 633 -21.56 15.40 -17.27
N LYS A 634 -22.68 14.81 -17.69
CA LYS A 634 -23.94 15.52 -17.93
C LYS A 634 -24.51 16.14 -16.66
N VAL A 635 -24.33 15.48 -15.51
CA VAL A 635 -24.77 16.04 -14.21
C VAL A 635 -23.90 17.24 -13.83
N ALA A 636 -22.58 17.17 -14.04
CA ALA A 636 -21.66 18.28 -13.79
C ALA A 636 -21.94 19.49 -14.70
N GLU A 637 -22.22 19.28 -15.99
CA GLU A 637 -22.56 20.34 -16.97
C GLU A 637 -23.77 21.20 -16.54
N LEU A 638 -24.72 20.64 -15.78
CA LEU A 638 -25.84 21.42 -15.25
C LEU A 638 -25.40 22.54 -14.28
N PHE A 639 -24.30 22.33 -13.57
CA PHE A 639 -23.81 23.21 -12.52
C PHE A 639 -22.55 23.98 -12.90
N ASP A 640 -21.87 23.63 -13.99
CA ASP A 640 -20.61 24.26 -14.41
C ASP A 640 -20.78 25.60 -15.15
N ASN A 641 -22.02 26.07 -15.33
CA ASN A 641 -22.30 27.35 -15.99
C ASN A 641 -22.19 28.54 -15.01
N ASN A 642 -20.95 28.97 -14.76
CA ASN A 642 -20.64 30.11 -13.89
C ASN A 642 -21.30 31.43 -14.37
N ALA A 643 -21.46 31.61 -15.68
CA ALA A 643 -22.14 32.78 -16.24
C ALA A 643 -23.64 32.81 -15.90
N ALA A 644 -24.30 31.65 -15.94
CA ALA A 644 -25.70 31.52 -15.56
C ALA A 644 -25.92 31.79 -14.06
N LEU A 645 -25.05 31.26 -13.19
CA LEU A 645 -25.10 31.52 -11.75
C LEU A 645 -24.86 33.01 -11.43
N LYS A 646 -23.86 33.64 -12.07
CA LYS A 646 -23.61 35.08 -11.90
C LYS A 646 -24.74 35.95 -12.45
N LYS A 647 -25.43 35.50 -13.50
CA LYS A 647 -26.60 36.21 -14.05
C LYS A 647 -27.78 36.11 -13.08
N ASP A 648 -28.12 34.91 -12.64
CA ASP A 648 -29.19 34.65 -11.67
C ASP A 648 -28.99 35.45 -10.37
N TYR A 649 -27.77 35.50 -9.85
CA TYR A 649 -27.45 36.32 -8.67
C TYR A 649 -27.65 37.82 -8.92
N ARG A 650 -27.25 38.34 -10.08
CA ARG A 650 -27.46 39.76 -10.43
C ARG A 650 -28.95 40.09 -10.58
N GLU A 651 -29.72 39.20 -11.20
CA GLU A 651 -31.18 39.36 -11.34
C GLU A 651 -31.86 39.33 -9.97
N TYR A 652 -31.41 38.44 -9.07
CA TYR A 652 -31.88 38.41 -7.68
C TYR A 652 -31.59 39.72 -6.94
N LEU A 653 -30.38 40.27 -7.05
CA LEU A 653 -30.05 41.56 -6.43
C LEU A 653 -30.90 42.70 -6.99
N GLY A 654 -31.15 42.71 -8.31
CA GLY A 654 -32.06 43.67 -8.94
C GLY A 654 -33.50 43.53 -8.44
N ALA A 655 -33.99 42.31 -8.28
CA ALA A 655 -35.32 42.05 -7.72
C ALA A 655 -35.43 42.51 -6.26
N LEU A 656 -34.38 42.33 -5.45
CA LEU A 656 -34.34 42.82 -4.07
C LEU A 656 -34.38 44.35 -4.00
N GLN A 657 -33.65 45.03 -4.88
CA GLN A 657 -33.68 46.49 -5.00
C GLN A 657 -35.06 47.01 -5.39
N ASN A 658 -35.71 46.35 -6.37
CA ASN A 658 -37.07 46.68 -6.81
C ASN A 658 -38.10 46.44 -5.71
N TYR A 659 -37.96 45.34 -4.95
CA TYR A 659 -38.82 45.07 -3.80
C TYR A 659 -38.72 46.19 -2.76
N GLN A 660 -37.48 46.60 -2.41
CA GLN A 660 -37.24 47.70 -1.47
C GLN A 660 -37.71 49.07 -1.99
N SER A 661 -37.74 49.32 -3.30
CA SER A 661 -38.32 50.54 -3.84
C SER A 661 -39.84 50.51 -3.76
N LEU A 662 -40.46 49.38 -4.12
CA LEU A 662 -41.91 49.20 -4.05
C LEU A 662 -42.43 49.27 -2.60
N GLU A 663 -41.69 48.73 -1.64
CA GLU A 663 -42.05 48.80 -0.21
C GLU A 663 -42.02 50.26 0.30
N ARG A 664 -41.03 51.05 -0.12
CA ARG A 664 -40.97 52.49 0.16
C ARG A 664 -42.11 53.27 -0.50
N GLU A 665 -42.47 52.93 -1.74
CA GLU A 665 -43.61 53.52 -2.45
C GLU A 665 -44.96 53.15 -1.81
N LEU A 666 -45.08 51.90 -1.35
CA LEU A 666 -46.25 51.41 -0.64
C LEU A 666 -46.42 52.13 0.70
N GLU A 667 -45.36 52.23 1.52
CA GLU A 667 -45.39 53.03 2.75
C GLU A 667 -45.77 54.50 2.47
N PHE A 668 -45.24 55.09 1.39
CA PHE A 668 -45.54 56.46 1.01
C PHE A 668 -47.02 56.60 0.62
N THR A 669 -47.55 55.66 -0.16
CA THR A 669 -48.95 55.65 -0.59
C THR A 669 -49.89 55.38 0.59
N GLU A 670 -49.56 54.46 1.49
CA GLU A 670 -50.31 54.23 2.73
C GLU A 670 -50.34 55.49 3.61
N LYS A 671 -49.21 56.20 3.76
CA LYS A 671 -49.14 57.48 4.47
C LYS A 671 -50.00 58.57 3.80
N ILE A 672 -50.12 58.55 2.48
CA ILE A 672 -50.99 59.46 1.71
C ILE A 672 -52.46 59.10 1.90
N VAL A 673 -52.82 57.82 1.78
CA VAL A 673 -54.19 57.32 1.89
C VAL A 673 -54.73 57.44 3.33
N ALA A 674 -53.87 57.28 4.34
CA ALA A 674 -54.20 57.50 5.75
C ALA A 674 -54.50 58.97 6.12
N LYS A 675 -54.36 59.93 5.19
CA LYS A 675 -54.76 61.34 5.36
C LYS A 675 -55.82 61.74 4.31
N PRO A 676 -57.10 61.37 4.50
CA PRO A 676 -58.13 61.53 3.47
C PRO A 676 -58.44 63.00 3.12
N GLY A 677 -58.26 63.91 4.08
CA GLY A 677 -58.76 65.28 3.98
C GLY A 677 -58.03 66.23 3.02
N LYS A 678 -56.87 65.85 2.43
CA LYS A 678 -56.07 66.78 1.60
C LYS A 678 -55.79 66.34 0.16
N HIS A 679 -55.95 65.07 -0.22
CA HIS A 679 -55.52 64.60 -1.55
C HIS A 679 -56.65 64.20 -2.51
N GLY A 680 -57.85 63.86 -2.02
CA GLY A 680 -58.98 63.50 -2.90
C GLY A 680 -59.49 64.66 -3.78
N ALA A 681 -59.41 65.90 -3.28
CA ALA A 681 -59.91 67.08 -3.99
C ALA A 681 -58.97 67.57 -5.12
N GLY A 682 -57.67 67.27 -5.04
CA GLY A 682 -56.67 67.72 -6.03
C GLY A 682 -56.70 66.88 -7.31
N GLY A 683 -56.68 65.55 -7.16
CA GLY A 683 -56.76 64.62 -8.30
C GLY A 683 -58.10 64.69 -9.04
N GLY A 684 -59.21 64.82 -8.30
CA GLY A 684 -60.54 65.02 -8.89
C GLY A 684 -60.65 66.32 -9.70
N ARG A 685 -60.03 67.41 -9.25
CA ARG A 685 -60.00 68.68 -10.00
C ARG A 685 -59.19 68.60 -11.29
N GLN A 686 -58.08 67.86 -11.32
CA GLN A 686 -57.27 67.70 -12.53
C GLN A 686 -57.98 66.84 -13.58
N ILE A 687 -58.63 65.75 -13.17
CA ILE A 687 -59.42 64.90 -14.07
C ILE A 687 -60.67 65.66 -14.57
N ALA A 688 -61.35 66.42 -13.69
CA ALA A 688 -62.48 67.25 -14.09
C ALA A 688 -62.08 68.39 -15.05
N ALA A 689 -60.89 68.99 -14.89
CA ALA A 689 -60.38 70.02 -15.80
C ALA A 689 -60.07 69.45 -17.20
N LEU A 690 -59.48 68.25 -17.28
CA LEU A 690 -59.22 67.57 -18.55
C LEU A 690 -60.53 67.20 -19.27
N LEU A 691 -61.51 66.64 -18.55
CA LEU A 691 -62.83 66.33 -19.12
C LEU A 691 -63.57 67.59 -19.57
N SER A 692 -63.50 68.67 -18.79
CA SER A 692 -64.14 69.95 -19.14
C SER A 692 -63.51 70.60 -20.36
N ALA A 693 -62.18 70.51 -20.52
CA ALA A 693 -61.49 71.00 -21.72
C ALA A 693 -61.85 70.20 -22.98
N LEU A 694 -62.04 68.88 -22.84
CA LEU A 694 -62.40 67.99 -23.95
C LEU A 694 -63.85 68.23 -24.40
N ILE A 695 -64.78 68.38 -23.45
CA ILE A 695 -66.17 68.76 -23.72
C ILE A 695 -66.23 70.17 -24.32
N GLY A 696 -65.47 71.13 -23.78
CA GLY A 696 -65.37 72.49 -24.32
C GLY A 696 -64.84 72.51 -25.76
N GLY A 697 -63.82 71.69 -26.06
CA GLY A 697 -63.28 71.54 -27.41
C GLY A 697 -64.29 70.97 -28.40
N LEU A 698 -65.08 69.97 -27.97
CA LEU A 698 -66.16 69.39 -28.80
C LEU A 698 -67.30 70.40 -29.05
N ILE A 699 -67.65 71.21 -28.06
CA ILE A 699 -68.66 72.28 -28.22
C ILE A 699 -68.17 73.35 -29.18
N ILE A 700 -66.92 73.81 -29.04
CA ILE A 700 -66.31 74.80 -29.94
C ILE A 700 -66.25 74.27 -31.38
N ALA A 701 -65.80 73.02 -31.56
CA ALA A 701 -65.78 72.38 -32.86
C ALA A 701 -67.19 72.25 -33.47
N GLY A 702 -68.20 71.88 -32.65
CA GLY A 702 -69.60 71.82 -33.07
C GLY A 702 -70.15 73.18 -33.50
N THR A 703 -69.87 74.25 -32.75
CA THR A 703 -70.31 75.61 -33.09
C THR A 703 -69.64 76.17 -34.35
N LEU A 704 -68.38 75.83 -34.59
CA LEU A 704 -67.65 76.19 -35.82
C LEU A 704 -68.27 75.52 -37.05
N VAL A 705 -68.64 74.24 -36.94
CA VAL A 705 -69.33 73.49 -38.01
C VAL A 705 -70.71 74.07 -38.32
N THR A 706 -71.44 74.57 -37.32
CA THR A 706 -72.75 75.23 -37.54
C THR A 706 -72.66 76.68 -38.03
N SER A 707 -71.52 77.36 -37.87
CA SER A 707 -71.34 78.76 -38.34
C SER A 707 -70.76 78.87 -39.77
N LEU A 708 -70.28 77.75 -40.32
CA LEU A 708 -69.70 77.63 -41.67
C LEU A 708 -70.57 76.81 -42.63
N GLY A 709 -71.81 76.47 -42.24
CA GLY A 709 -72.80 75.74 -43.02
C GLY A 709 -73.93 76.61 -43.53
#